data_AF-A0A7K0KDS3-F1
#
_entry.id   AF-A0A7K0KDS3-F1
#
_cell.length_a   1.000
_cell.length_b   1.000
_cell.length_c   1.000
_cell.angle_alpha   90.00
_cell.angle_beta   90.00
_cell.angle_gamma   90.00
#
_symmetry.space_group_name_H-M   'P 1'
#
loop_
_entity.id
_entity.type
_entity.pdbx_description
1 polymer ?
#
loop_
_entity_poly.entity_id
_entity_poly.type
_entity_poly.pdbx_seq_one_letter_code
_entity_poly.pdbx_strand_id
1 'polypeptide(L)'
;MRGGVHYKVLEDNGTVCATRIADNNTASEVDIPATVTHNDELFTVVEFGGDWSEEWHVQVIKLPNTVTKINSMAISGNNKLTDFYIPSSVTTIDKNFGSVATHFPKFHVDKNNQNFVSDEDGVLYSADKKVLYAVPSSIALVDGKYTLPEGVTTVYSEVLAGISGLTTIGIPASLEHINDGAFTNPNNKEVAAIEVAAGNTHFKVEHGALVMTNATDNNADTLIYYPIAYQGDTFTVPDDVTVLTANSIANNDNIKTVNLNKTATIYNGALSNLKNLTTIGISASVKNIEGITTNCPNVSTYNIDSNNDNYKSIGGIVFTKDGKRLVFYPATKTDKEYSIPEGTQAIAMNAFNNSPLEKLTIAASVNSLTEESIANMPNLTELDFAAGSQLTSLGWQNIISLHKLKKIILPEGITKIGERGIRDCPALEEIVVPNGSKLTTLDQGSLDAPALKSFTFEGTSALTTIGDEVFKGMTHLESFTIPASVTSIGNRAFNGCSGLKNLIFATGSQVKNLGDACFADCGFESLALPDHIETIGKEAFRDCKQMKAVHLSATVKSIEPSAFKGCTGIQAFTVDDNNPNFAASQGMLCDKAKTTLKLYPAGLINDEATVIPPSITAIGDYAFYDCENLTNVVIPQKVSKIGVRAFGLDNKLNSITLLCDAVIPEDNVNTTAADMSFDDGSLGTDMYSNITLYVRKDLMDTYQNNSFWKKFKAIKTSFTVQHPGGTTDETDEFLPLSQKGLLLIKTKSKDPVYVAPQEVVNSGDNTESSYKRNVNMIDNYAFENCDGIKEVVFKNNIYSLGALAFYTKLKQTTTDGVTAYAPESTSIEDVVFCGNKAPEVMMSDYYDLDKAGNYYAFSNQQKIYVKKSAINAFKAALDHFKEQIDYKLPFAGITSTYGTFAREFDTDFSDYYKTNNKADVAAFVAGYEHEGTDENGNTVNYVHMTSIDENGGYKTDNENAHGYVPANTGVLLMVKDNSDKATPTDFYYTIGEHDSTSYTISSNLLTPVMKENITVDASEAAPVYIMQKTTGKLVKVTTPIANFPTHKAYLILPASTNAKATLQLVFGNDNTTTAIDAISTSHNNDGKWYDLNGREINYPQHGVFVHNNKKVIMK
;
A
#
# COMPACT_ATOMS: atom_id res chain seq x y z
N MET A 1 14.23 -16.37 -8.58
CA MET A 1 13.77 -17.20 -9.71
C MET A 1 14.99 -17.42 -10.61
N ARG A 2 15.39 -18.67 -10.89
CA ARG A 2 16.68 -19.03 -11.54
C ARG A 2 16.52 -19.92 -12.79
N GLY A 3 15.44 -19.76 -13.56
CA GLY A 3 15.22 -20.54 -14.79
C GLY A 3 14.71 -19.67 -15.94
N GLY A 4 15.30 -19.85 -17.12
CA GLY A 4 14.85 -19.24 -18.38
C GLY A 4 15.99 -18.85 -19.33
N VAL A 5 15.63 -18.36 -20.52
CA VAL A 5 16.58 -17.99 -21.59
C VAL A 5 16.94 -16.51 -21.50
N HIS A 6 18.24 -16.21 -21.55
CA HIS A 6 18.80 -14.88 -21.34
C HIS A 6 19.23 -14.20 -22.64
N TYR A 7 18.90 -12.91 -22.80
CA TYR A 7 19.41 -12.06 -23.89
C TYR A 7 19.56 -10.61 -23.44
N LYS A 8 20.37 -9.83 -24.17
CA LYS A 8 20.67 -8.42 -23.87
C LYS A 8 20.19 -7.48 -24.97
N VAL A 9 19.88 -6.25 -24.57
CA VAL A 9 19.27 -5.25 -25.44
C VAL A 9 20.09 -3.95 -25.52
N LEU A 10 19.94 -3.20 -26.61
CA LEU A 10 20.51 -1.85 -26.79
C LEU A 10 19.56 -0.78 -26.22
N GLU A 11 20.09 0.10 -25.36
CA GLU A 11 19.47 1.39 -25.03
C GLU A 11 19.72 2.44 -26.14
N ASP A 12 18.91 3.51 -26.14
CA ASP A 12 19.00 4.63 -27.10
C ASP A 12 20.37 5.33 -27.13
N ASN A 13 21.15 5.22 -26.04
CA ASN A 13 22.49 5.77 -25.91
C ASN A 13 23.61 4.87 -26.51
N GLY A 14 23.26 3.70 -27.07
CA GLY A 14 24.20 2.73 -27.62
C GLY A 14 24.83 1.77 -26.60
N THR A 15 24.38 1.80 -25.34
CA THR A 15 24.85 0.92 -24.27
C THR A 15 24.04 -0.38 -24.25
N VAL A 16 24.73 -1.51 -24.08
CA VAL A 16 24.08 -2.82 -23.92
C VAL A 16 23.69 -2.99 -22.45
N CYS A 17 22.38 -3.01 -22.16
CA CYS A 17 21.86 -3.13 -20.80
C CYS A 17 20.95 -4.36 -20.60
N ALA A 18 20.89 -4.79 -19.34
CA ALA A 18 20.02 -5.78 -18.70
C ALA A 18 19.78 -7.12 -19.42
N THR A 19 20.08 -8.21 -18.71
CA THR A 19 19.67 -9.56 -19.07
C THR A 19 18.17 -9.73 -18.82
N ARG A 20 17.41 -10.07 -19.87
CA ARG A 20 15.98 -10.39 -19.72
C ARG A 20 15.74 -11.88 -19.87
N ILE A 21 14.86 -12.40 -19.02
CA ILE A 21 14.40 -13.78 -19.03
C ILE A 21 13.18 -13.84 -19.95
N ALA A 22 13.22 -14.65 -21.00
CA ALA A 22 11.98 -15.11 -21.62
C ALA A 22 11.33 -16.12 -20.66
N ASP A 23 10.25 -15.72 -19.96
CA ASP A 23 9.43 -16.58 -19.09
C ASP A 23 8.62 -17.62 -19.91
N ASN A 24 9.31 -18.42 -20.73
CA ASN A 24 8.72 -19.44 -21.60
C ASN A 24 9.12 -20.86 -21.16
N ASN A 25 9.19 -21.12 -19.86
CA ASN A 25 9.54 -22.43 -19.28
C ASN A 25 8.58 -23.60 -19.64
N THR A 26 7.62 -23.40 -20.54
CA THR A 26 6.70 -24.43 -21.04
C THR A 26 6.71 -24.61 -22.57
N ALA A 27 7.39 -23.75 -23.32
CA ALA A 27 7.43 -23.84 -24.79
C ALA A 27 8.49 -24.83 -25.25
N SER A 28 8.13 -25.73 -26.18
CA SER A 28 9.10 -26.64 -26.82
C SER A 28 10.06 -25.89 -27.76
N GLU A 29 9.62 -24.80 -28.35
CA GLU A 29 10.38 -23.98 -29.30
C GLU A 29 10.24 -22.49 -28.95
N VAL A 30 11.35 -21.76 -29.02
CA VAL A 30 11.42 -20.33 -28.71
C VAL A 30 12.13 -19.59 -29.84
N ASP A 31 11.38 -18.73 -30.52
CA ASP A 31 11.91 -17.67 -31.37
C ASP A 31 12.30 -16.48 -30.49
N ILE A 32 13.59 -16.15 -30.43
CA ILE A 32 14.03 -14.96 -29.70
C ILE A 32 13.56 -13.72 -30.48
N PRO A 33 12.84 -12.78 -29.84
CA PRO A 33 12.30 -11.64 -30.56
C PRO A 33 13.41 -10.68 -30.99
N ALA A 34 13.25 -10.04 -32.15
CA ALA A 34 14.19 -9.02 -32.62
C ALA A 34 14.17 -7.75 -31.74
N THR A 35 13.01 -7.47 -31.13
CA THR A 35 12.79 -6.31 -30.25
C THR A 35 11.93 -6.69 -29.04
N VAL A 36 12.10 -5.98 -27.92
CA VAL A 36 11.31 -6.18 -26.69
C VAL A 36 10.93 -4.86 -26.05
N THR A 37 9.76 -4.81 -25.40
CA THR A 37 9.26 -3.60 -24.72
C THR A 37 9.46 -3.69 -23.20
N HIS A 38 9.83 -2.60 -22.54
CA HIS A 38 9.84 -2.47 -21.08
C HIS A 38 9.73 -1.01 -20.67
N ASN A 39 8.90 -0.70 -19.67
CA ASN A 39 8.55 0.67 -19.32
C ASN A 39 8.14 1.48 -20.57
N ASP A 40 7.38 0.85 -21.48
CA ASP A 40 6.89 1.42 -22.74
C ASP A 40 7.96 1.82 -23.78
N GLU A 41 9.25 1.54 -23.52
CA GLU A 41 10.35 1.75 -24.48
C GLU A 41 10.66 0.46 -25.26
N LEU A 42 10.93 0.60 -26.56
CA LEU A 42 11.27 -0.50 -27.48
C LEU A 42 12.78 -0.68 -27.59
N PHE A 43 13.28 -1.84 -27.19
CA PHE A 43 14.71 -2.15 -27.24
C PHE A 43 15.01 -3.21 -28.30
N THR A 44 16.16 -3.11 -28.97
CA THR A 44 16.62 -4.11 -29.95
C THR A 44 17.46 -5.19 -29.27
N VAL A 45 17.15 -6.46 -29.52
CA VAL A 45 17.92 -7.60 -28.99
C VAL A 45 19.17 -7.80 -29.85
N VAL A 46 20.35 -7.69 -29.24
CA VAL A 46 21.65 -7.70 -29.97
C VAL A 46 22.65 -8.76 -29.51
N GLU A 47 22.53 -9.24 -28.27
CA GLU A 47 23.36 -10.32 -27.76
C GLU A 47 22.50 -11.42 -27.12
N PHE A 48 22.94 -12.66 -27.23
CA PHE A 48 22.30 -13.81 -26.61
C PHE A 48 23.18 -14.36 -25.46
N GLY A 49 22.57 -14.67 -24.32
CA GLY A 49 23.22 -15.19 -23.12
C GLY A 49 23.98 -14.15 -22.29
N GLY A 50 24.77 -14.64 -21.32
CA GLY A 50 25.64 -13.83 -20.47
C GLY A 50 25.43 -14.00 -18.95
N ASP A 51 24.40 -14.73 -18.53
CA ASP A 51 24.13 -15.06 -17.13
C ASP A 51 23.87 -16.57 -16.94
N TRP A 52 24.06 -17.06 -15.71
CA TRP A 52 23.80 -18.44 -15.31
C TRP A 52 22.29 -18.71 -15.20
N SER A 53 21.83 -19.78 -15.84
CA SER A 53 20.47 -20.32 -15.70
C SER A 53 20.53 -21.77 -15.21
N GLU A 54 19.74 -22.13 -14.18
CA GLU A 54 19.84 -23.46 -13.55
C GLU A 54 19.13 -24.56 -14.35
N GLU A 55 17.97 -24.27 -14.94
CA GLU A 55 17.15 -25.24 -15.69
C GLU A 55 16.50 -24.62 -16.93
N TRP A 56 16.55 -25.33 -18.06
CA TRP A 56 15.83 -24.96 -19.29
C TRP A 56 14.93 -26.10 -19.72
N HIS A 57 13.65 -25.81 -19.97
CA HIS A 57 12.71 -26.80 -20.53
C HIS A 57 12.54 -26.68 -22.05
N VAL A 58 13.17 -25.68 -22.68
CA VAL A 58 13.11 -25.41 -24.13
C VAL A 58 13.91 -26.45 -24.92
N GLN A 59 13.38 -26.90 -26.06
CA GLN A 59 14.04 -27.84 -26.97
C GLN A 59 14.66 -27.14 -28.18
N VAL A 60 14.02 -26.10 -28.73
CA VAL A 60 14.51 -25.42 -29.93
C VAL A 60 14.65 -23.92 -29.68
N ILE A 61 15.80 -23.34 -30.06
CA ILE A 61 16.01 -21.89 -30.04
C ILE A 61 16.37 -21.38 -31.42
N LYS A 62 15.74 -20.27 -31.82
CA LYS A 62 16.05 -19.53 -33.04
C LYS A 62 16.40 -18.09 -32.72
N LEU A 63 17.62 -17.67 -33.08
CA LEU A 63 18.05 -16.28 -32.88
C LEU A 63 17.66 -15.40 -34.08
N PRO A 64 17.23 -14.14 -33.84
CA PRO A 64 16.88 -13.21 -34.90
C PRO A 64 18.13 -12.58 -35.54
N ASN A 65 18.01 -12.08 -36.77
CA ASN A 65 19.09 -11.40 -37.50
C ASN A 65 19.60 -10.09 -36.83
N THR A 66 18.99 -9.64 -35.73
CA THR A 66 19.49 -8.52 -34.93
C THR A 66 20.59 -8.94 -33.96
N VAL A 67 20.71 -10.23 -33.64
CA VAL A 67 21.75 -10.75 -32.75
C VAL A 67 23.07 -10.86 -33.50
N THR A 68 24.12 -10.26 -32.93
CA THR A 68 25.47 -10.26 -33.50
C THR A 68 26.48 -11.06 -32.66
N LYS A 69 26.15 -11.34 -31.40
CA LYS A 69 27.03 -12.01 -30.45
C LYS A 69 26.33 -13.03 -29.56
N ILE A 70 26.96 -14.19 -29.36
CA ILE A 70 26.61 -15.19 -28.35
C ILE A 70 27.64 -15.11 -27.22
N ASN A 71 27.19 -14.80 -26.01
CA ASN A 71 28.04 -14.55 -24.85
C ASN A 71 28.49 -15.84 -24.13
N SER A 72 29.41 -15.70 -23.16
CA SER A 72 29.76 -16.77 -22.23
C SER A 72 28.53 -17.30 -21.49
N MET A 73 28.50 -18.61 -21.21
CA MET A 73 27.39 -19.29 -20.51
C MET A 73 26.02 -19.15 -21.18
N ALA A 74 25.98 -18.79 -22.48
CA ALA A 74 24.77 -18.69 -23.27
C ALA A 74 24.00 -20.02 -23.37
N ILE A 75 24.68 -21.16 -23.32
CA ILE A 75 24.06 -22.47 -23.09
C ILE A 75 24.64 -22.99 -21.78
N SER A 76 23.84 -22.98 -20.71
CA SER A 76 24.27 -23.35 -19.36
C SER A 76 23.19 -24.14 -18.62
N GLY A 77 23.56 -24.78 -17.51
CA GLY A 77 22.63 -25.48 -16.63
C GLY A 77 22.03 -26.75 -17.25
N ASN A 78 21.02 -27.30 -16.56
CA ASN A 78 20.27 -28.48 -16.99
C ASN A 78 19.28 -28.10 -18.09
N ASN A 79 19.79 -27.91 -19.30
CA ASN A 79 18.98 -27.54 -20.45
C ASN A 79 18.35 -28.79 -21.12
N LYS A 80 17.40 -28.60 -22.04
CA LYS A 80 16.73 -29.68 -22.81
C LYS A 80 16.78 -29.45 -24.32
N LEU A 81 17.72 -28.62 -24.79
CA LEU A 81 17.86 -28.25 -26.19
C LEU A 81 18.17 -29.45 -27.10
N THR A 82 17.43 -29.58 -28.20
CA THR A 82 17.72 -30.48 -29.31
C THR A 82 18.32 -29.72 -30.49
N ASP A 83 17.89 -28.48 -30.73
CA ASP A 83 18.29 -27.70 -31.91
C ASP A 83 18.52 -26.21 -31.57
N PHE A 84 19.55 -25.62 -32.18
CA PHE A 84 19.90 -24.21 -31.98
C PHE A 84 20.27 -23.55 -33.32
N TYR A 85 19.49 -22.55 -33.74
CA TYR A 85 19.65 -21.89 -35.04
C TYR A 85 20.41 -20.56 -34.89
N ILE A 86 21.51 -20.44 -35.62
CA ILE A 86 22.42 -19.29 -35.61
C ILE A 86 22.26 -18.50 -36.93
N PRO A 87 21.82 -17.23 -36.89
CA PRO A 87 21.56 -16.42 -38.08
C PRO A 87 22.86 -15.93 -38.74
N SER A 88 22.74 -15.37 -39.95
CA SER A 88 23.88 -14.84 -40.72
C SER A 88 24.55 -13.62 -40.06
N SER A 89 23.85 -12.94 -39.16
CA SER A 89 24.31 -11.73 -38.46
C SER A 89 25.29 -11.99 -37.32
N VAL A 90 25.37 -13.23 -36.80
CA VAL A 90 26.28 -13.55 -35.69
C VAL A 90 27.72 -13.53 -36.18
N THR A 91 28.50 -12.61 -35.63
CA THR A 91 29.93 -12.44 -35.92
C THR A 91 30.82 -12.98 -34.82
N THR A 92 30.28 -13.14 -33.61
CA THR A 92 31.06 -13.53 -32.42
C THR A 92 30.33 -14.59 -31.61
N ILE A 93 31.01 -15.70 -31.32
CA ILE A 93 30.60 -16.69 -30.31
C ILE A 93 31.73 -16.73 -29.27
N ASP A 94 31.39 -16.50 -28.01
CA ASP A 94 32.34 -16.54 -26.91
C ASP A 94 32.91 -17.96 -26.76
N LYS A 95 34.21 -18.06 -26.47
CA LYS A 95 34.89 -19.36 -26.29
C LYS A 95 34.37 -20.18 -25.10
N ASN A 96 33.64 -19.55 -24.18
CA ASN A 96 33.02 -20.17 -23.00
C ASN A 96 31.47 -20.15 -23.08
N PHE A 97 30.88 -20.04 -24.28
CA PHE A 97 29.43 -19.97 -24.43
C PHE A 97 28.69 -21.19 -23.85
N GLY A 98 29.31 -22.37 -23.88
CA GLY A 98 28.76 -23.61 -23.33
C GLY A 98 29.29 -24.00 -21.95
N SER A 99 29.96 -23.09 -21.25
CA SER A 99 30.43 -23.35 -19.88
C SER A 99 29.25 -23.81 -19.01
N VAL A 100 29.45 -24.88 -18.24
CA VAL A 100 28.45 -25.57 -17.40
C VAL A 100 27.19 -26.08 -18.13
N ALA A 101 27.23 -26.25 -19.46
CA ALA A 101 26.15 -26.93 -20.19
C ALA A 101 26.06 -28.40 -19.79
N THR A 102 24.85 -28.91 -19.52
CA THR A 102 24.68 -30.36 -19.30
C THR A 102 24.80 -31.18 -20.58
N HIS A 103 24.46 -30.57 -21.72
CA HIS A 103 24.50 -31.17 -23.06
C HIS A 103 24.42 -30.04 -24.11
N PHE A 104 24.80 -30.34 -25.35
CA PHE A 104 24.71 -29.46 -26.52
C PHE A 104 23.69 -29.96 -27.55
N PRO A 105 22.90 -29.04 -28.14
CA PRO A 105 22.00 -29.34 -29.25
C PRO A 105 22.74 -29.54 -30.57
N LYS A 106 22.00 -29.91 -31.61
CA LYS A 106 22.44 -29.75 -33.00
C LYS A 106 22.41 -28.27 -33.39
N PHE A 107 23.53 -27.77 -33.92
CA PHE A 107 23.62 -26.39 -34.38
C PHE A 107 23.26 -26.27 -35.85
N HIS A 108 22.44 -25.29 -36.18
CA HIS A 108 22.01 -24.96 -37.54
C HIS A 108 22.48 -23.55 -37.88
N VAL A 109 23.65 -23.42 -38.50
CA VAL A 109 24.18 -22.11 -38.89
C VAL A 109 23.64 -21.72 -40.26
N ASP A 110 23.14 -20.47 -40.39
CA ASP A 110 22.68 -19.94 -41.67
C ASP A 110 23.80 -20.01 -42.71
N LYS A 111 23.47 -20.50 -43.90
CA LYS A 111 24.42 -20.69 -45.02
C LYS A 111 25.18 -19.43 -45.43
N ASN A 112 24.66 -18.24 -45.10
CA ASN A 112 25.28 -16.96 -45.42
C ASN A 112 26.13 -16.41 -44.26
N ASN A 113 26.19 -17.08 -43.11
CA ASN A 113 27.07 -16.68 -42.02
C ASN A 113 28.54 -16.77 -42.48
N GLN A 114 29.29 -15.69 -42.30
CA GLN A 114 30.68 -15.58 -42.78
C GLN A 114 31.72 -16.05 -41.74
N ASN A 115 31.31 -16.27 -40.48
CA ASN A 115 32.21 -16.50 -39.35
C ASN A 115 32.09 -17.91 -38.77
N PHE A 116 30.94 -18.55 -38.91
CA PHE A 116 30.64 -19.87 -38.36
C PHE A 116 30.00 -20.78 -39.39
N VAL A 117 30.13 -22.09 -39.20
CA VAL A 117 29.46 -23.11 -40.00
C VAL A 117 29.13 -24.30 -39.11
N SER A 118 28.05 -25.02 -39.42
CA SER A 118 27.81 -26.36 -38.89
C SER A 118 27.83 -27.43 -39.98
N ASP A 119 28.20 -28.65 -39.61
CA ASP A 119 28.14 -29.81 -40.52
C ASP A 119 26.77 -30.53 -40.44
N GLU A 120 26.65 -31.65 -41.16
CA GLU A 120 25.40 -32.41 -41.26
C GLU A 120 24.96 -33.04 -39.93
N ASP A 121 25.90 -33.28 -39.02
CA ASP A 121 25.63 -33.81 -37.68
C ASP A 121 25.31 -32.70 -36.66
N GLY A 122 25.48 -31.44 -37.06
CA GLY A 122 25.22 -30.25 -36.26
C GLY A 122 26.42 -29.79 -35.43
N VAL A 123 27.63 -30.25 -35.75
CA VAL A 123 28.87 -29.83 -35.08
C VAL A 123 29.21 -28.40 -35.47
N LEU A 124 29.51 -27.55 -34.49
CA LEU A 124 29.71 -26.11 -34.69
C LEU A 124 31.19 -25.75 -34.80
N TYR A 125 31.54 -25.03 -35.86
CA TYR A 125 32.91 -24.60 -36.17
C TYR A 125 33.00 -23.11 -36.50
N SER A 126 34.23 -22.58 -36.49
CA SER A 126 34.57 -21.40 -37.30
C SER A 126 34.37 -21.68 -38.80
N ALA A 127 34.17 -20.62 -39.60
CA ALA A 127 33.91 -20.74 -41.04
C ALA A 127 35.00 -21.50 -41.82
N ASP A 128 36.26 -21.42 -41.39
CA ASP A 128 37.40 -22.15 -41.96
C ASP A 128 37.58 -23.58 -41.39
N LYS A 129 36.69 -23.99 -40.48
CA LYS A 129 36.72 -25.26 -39.73
C LYS A 129 38.00 -25.50 -38.90
N LYS A 130 38.74 -24.44 -38.55
CA LYS A 130 39.93 -24.54 -37.70
C LYS A 130 39.64 -24.57 -36.21
N VAL A 131 38.55 -23.94 -35.78
CA VAL A 131 38.12 -23.88 -34.38
C VAL A 131 36.83 -24.69 -34.20
N LEU A 132 36.83 -25.62 -33.24
CA LEU A 132 35.67 -26.41 -32.86
C LEU A 132 35.04 -25.82 -31.59
N TYR A 133 33.78 -25.38 -31.71
CA TYR A 133 33.04 -24.71 -30.64
C TYR A 133 32.21 -25.69 -29.81
N ALA A 134 31.48 -26.62 -30.47
CA ALA A 134 30.64 -27.58 -29.78
C ALA A 134 30.34 -28.81 -30.65
N VAL A 135 30.27 -29.96 -30.00
CA VAL A 135 29.81 -31.22 -30.58
C VAL A 135 28.45 -31.56 -29.96
N PRO A 136 27.41 -31.83 -30.76
CA PRO A 136 26.10 -32.21 -30.25
C PRO A 136 26.17 -33.45 -29.37
N SER A 137 25.44 -33.47 -28.27
CA SER A 137 25.44 -34.61 -27.35
C SER A 137 24.86 -35.89 -27.93
N SER A 138 24.14 -35.76 -29.04
CA SER A 138 23.56 -36.86 -29.83
C SER A 138 24.52 -37.42 -30.90
N ILE A 139 25.77 -36.96 -30.94
CA ILE A 139 26.76 -37.42 -31.92
C ILE A 139 26.96 -38.94 -31.86
N ALA A 140 27.10 -39.58 -33.02
CA ALA A 140 27.33 -41.00 -33.09
C ALA A 140 28.74 -41.37 -32.61
N LEU A 141 28.85 -42.43 -31.82
CA LEU A 141 30.11 -42.98 -31.31
C LEU A 141 30.48 -44.27 -32.03
N VAL A 142 31.78 -44.51 -32.19
CA VAL A 142 32.32 -45.77 -32.70
C VAL A 142 32.96 -46.52 -31.55
N ASP A 143 32.37 -47.63 -31.11
CA ASP A 143 32.84 -48.42 -29.95
C ASP A 143 33.05 -47.57 -28.67
N GLY A 144 32.19 -46.58 -28.44
CA GLY A 144 32.28 -45.64 -27.32
C GLY A 144 33.33 -44.53 -27.50
N LYS A 145 33.99 -44.45 -28.65
CA LYS A 145 34.99 -43.43 -28.98
C LYS A 145 34.40 -42.33 -29.86
N TYR A 146 34.80 -41.09 -29.59
CA TYR A 146 34.67 -39.96 -30.51
C TYR A 146 36.06 -39.39 -30.82
N THR A 147 36.43 -39.32 -32.09
CA THR A 147 37.68 -38.67 -32.52
C THR A 147 37.35 -37.27 -32.99
N LEU A 148 38.04 -36.25 -32.48
CA LEU A 148 37.81 -34.89 -32.94
C LEU A 148 38.14 -34.79 -34.45
N PRO A 149 37.43 -33.94 -35.20
CA PRO A 149 37.57 -33.86 -36.65
C PRO A 149 38.99 -33.47 -37.09
N GLU A 150 39.54 -34.16 -38.10
CA GLU A 150 40.82 -33.80 -38.70
C GLU A 150 40.72 -32.44 -39.42
N GLY A 151 41.78 -31.64 -39.32
CA GLY A 151 41.83 -30.27 -39.84
C GLY A 151 41.57 -29.18 -38.78
N VAL A 152 40.89 -29.54 -37.68
CA VAL A 152 40.71 -28.68 -36.49
C VAL A 152 42.06 -28.50 -35.79
N THR A 153 42.41 -27.25 -35.49
CA THR A 153 43.65 -26.88 -34.78
C THR A 153 43.37 -26.39 -33.36
N THR A 154 42.13 -25.96 -33.05
CA THR A 154 41.75 -25.46 -31.72
C THR A 154 40.40 -25.99 -31.26
N VAL A 155 40.28 -26.39 -29.99
CA VAL A 155 39.00 -26.74 -29.34
C VAL A 155 38.71 -25.82 -28.16
N TYR A 156 37.44 -25.44 -27.98
CA TYR A 156 36.98 -24.56 -26.90
C TYR A 156 36.41 -25.31 -25.69
N SER A 157 36.04 -24.57 -24.63
CA SER A 157 35.68 -25.17 -23.34
C SER A 157 34.36 -25.93 -23.45
N GLU A 158 34.25 -27.03 -22.69
CA GLU A 158 33.07 -27.90 -22.65
C GLU A 158 32.62 -28.49 -24.00
N VAL A 159 33.51 -28.52 -25.03
CA VAL A 159 33.19 -28.88 -26.42
C VAL A 159 32.48 -30.23 -26.58
N LEU A 160 32.68 -31.17 -25.66
CA LEU A 160 32.05 -32.49 -25.64
C LEU A 160 30.95 -32.63 -24.57
N ALA A 161 30.17 -31.60 -24.26
CA ALA A 161 29.19 -31.66 -23.18
C ALA A 161 28.17 -32.82 -23.34
N GLY A 162 27.99 -33.65 -22.30
CA GLY A 162 26.86 -34.58 -22.17
C GLY A 162 26.73 -35.71 -23.19
N ILE A 163 27.82 -36.20 -23.80
CA ILE A 163 27.77 -37.27 -24.80
C ILE A 163 27.62 -38.63 -24.10
N SER A 164 26.44 -39.25 -24.24
CA SER A 164 26.14 -40.54 -23.62
C SER A 164 26.96 -41.68 -24.24
N GLY A 165 27.57 -42.53 -23.40
CA GLY A 165 28.38 -43.67 -23.82
C GLY A 165 29.81 -43.34 -24.28
N LEU A 166 30.26 -42.09 -24.12
CA LEU A 166 31.63 -41.69 -24.47
C LEU A 166 32.63 -42.24 -23.45
N THR A 167 33.45 -43.19 -23.88
CA THR A 167 34.50 -43.83 -23.07
C THR A 167 35.91 -43.38 -23.46
N THR A 168 36.12 -42.98 -24.72
CA THR A 168 37.44 -42.62 -25.26
C THR A 168 37.38 -41.35 -26.11
N ILE A 169 38.29 -40.42 -25.84
CA ILE A 169 38.46 -39.19 -26.66
C ILE A 169 39.67 -39.37 -27.59
N GLY A 170 39.45 -39.26 -28.90
CA GLY A 170 40.51 -39.28 -29.90
C GLY A 170 40.99 -37.89 -30.28
N ILE A 171 42.29 -37.64 -30.17
CA ILE A 171 42.96 -36.39 -30.54
C ILE A 171 43.59 -36.53 -31.94
N PRO A 172 43.18 -35.73 -32.94
CA PRO A 172 43.63 -35.84 -34.33
C PRO A 172 45.06 -35.32 -34.52
N ALA A 173 45.65 -35.57 -35.69
CA ALA A 173 47.02 -35.14 -35.96
C ALA A 173 47.12 -33.60 -36.07
N SER A 174 46.07 -32.95 -36.56
CA SER A 174 46.00 -31.50 -36.75
C SER A 174 45.82 -30.65 -35.48
N LEU A 175 45.52 -31.23 -34.32
CA LEU A 175 45.16 -30.43 -33.14
C LEU A 175 46.41 -29.81 -32.49
N GLU A 176 46.36 -28.50 -32.25
CA GLU A 176 47.47 -27.71 -31.72
C GLU A 176 47.14 -27.06 -30.36
N HIS A 177 45.87 -26.70 -30.13
CA HIS A 177 45.44 -25.96 -28.95
C HIS A 177 44.15 -26.52 -28.34
N ILE A 178 44.13 -26.64 -27.01
CA ILE A 178 42.96 -27.04 -26.22
C ILE A 178 42.74 -25.97 -25.16
N ASN A 179 41.54 -25.37 -25.15
CA ASN A 179 41.17 -24.40 -24.13
C ASN A 179 40.83 -25.11 -22.80
N ASP A 180 41.03 -24.42 -21.68
CA ASP A 180 40.81 -25.00 -20.34
C ASP A 180 39.38 -25.56 -20.19
N GLY A 181 39.27 -26.75 -19.61
CA GLY A 181 37.97 -27.41 -19.39
C GLY A 181 37.28 -27.97 -20.63
N ALA A 182 37.96 -28.12 -21.78
CA ALA A 182 37.36 -28.66 -23.01
C ALA A 182 36.68 -30.04 -22.81
N PHE A 183 37.25 -30.90 -21.96
CA PHE A 183 36.82 -32.30 -21.79
C PHE A 183 36.32 -32.63 -20.38
N THR A 184 36.08 -31.63 -19.55
CA THR A 184 35.82 -31.81 -18.12
C THR A 184 34.35 -31.94 -17.74
N ASN A 185 33.45 -32.00 -18.73
CA ASN A 185 32.01 -32.03 -18.47
C ASN A 185 31.62 -33.16 -17.49
N PRO A 186 30.94 -32.85 -16.37
CA PRO A 186 30.61 -33.84 -15.35
C PRO A 186 29.61 -34.91 -15.81
N ASN A 187 28.97 -34.72 -16.97
CA ASN A 187 28.04 -35.71 -17.53
C ASN A 187 28.74 -36.79 -18.38
N ASN A 188 30.00 -36.57 -18.77
CA ASN A 188 30.81 -37.55 -19.49
C ASN A 188 31.49 -38.54 -18.53
N LYS A 189 30.68 -39.18 -17.67
CA LYS A 189 31.17 -39.96 -16.52
C LYS A 189 31.95 -41.22 -16.90
N GLU A 190 31.85 -41.67 -18.15
CA GLU A 190 32.43 -42.93 -18.63
C GLU A 190 33.80 -42.74 -19.32
N VAL A 191 34.25 -41.50 -19.51
CA VAL A 191 35.52 -41.20 -20.21
C VAL A 191 36.71 -41.70 -19.39
N ALA A 192 37.31 -42.81 -19.81
CA ALA A 192 38.39 -43.49 -19.10
C ALA A 192 39.71 -43.47 -19.88
N ALA A 193 39.69 -43.12 -21.17
CA ALA A 193 40.87 -43.17 -22.03
C ALA A 193 40.95 -41.99 -23.01
N ILE A 194 42.18 -41.72 -23.45
CA ILE A 194 42.51 -40.71 -24.45
C ILE A 194 43.45 -41.37 -25.45
N GLU A 195 43.22 -41.14 -26.74
CA GLU A 195 44.08 -41.65 -27.81
C GLU A 195 44.58 -40.49 -28.65
N VAL A 196 45.90 -40.32 -28.72
CA VAL A 196 46.52 -39.29 -29.57
C VAL A 196 47.02 -39.91 -30.86
N ALA A 197 46.61 -39.35 -32.01
CA ALA A 197 47.05 -39.82 -33.31
C ALA A 197 48.58 -39.75 -33.44
N ALA A 198 49.19 -40.76 -34.08
CA ALA A 198 50.64 -40.88 -34.19
C ALA A 198 51.35 -39.70 -34.89
N GLY A 199 50.62 -38.87 -35.64
CA GLY A 199 51.13 -37.67 -36.30
C GLY A 199 51.00 -36.38 -35.48
N ASN A 200 50.39 -36.40 -34.29
CA ASN A 200 50.26 -35.21 -33.45
C ASN A 200 51.58 -34.94 -32.71
N THR A 201 52.13 -33.75 -32.87
CA THR A 201 53.39 -33.31 -32.25
C THR A 201 53.22 -32.38 -31.05
N HIS A 202 51.98 -32.04 -30.70
CA HIS A 202 51.64 -31.07 -29.66
C HIS A 202 51.10 -31.72 -28.39
N PHE A 203 50.56 -32.94 -28.49
CA PHE A 203 49.98 -33.66 -27.37
C PHE A 203 50.50 -35.08 -27.28
N LYS A 204 50.54 -35.61 -26.06
CA LYS A 204 50.84 -37.01 -25.74
C LYS A 204 49.95 -37.49 -24.59
N VAL A 205 49.85 -38.80 -24.45
CA VAL A 205 49.24 -39.41 -23.25
C VAL A 205 50.35 -39.89 -22.34
N GLU A 206 50.36 -39.41 -21.10
CA GLU A 206 51.34 -39.79 -20.10
C GLU A 206 50.64 -40.08 -18.77
N HIS A 207 50.91 -41.26 -18.19
CA HIS A 207 50.19 -41.78 -17.02
C HIS A 207 48.66 -41.71 -17.13
N GLY A 208 48.13 -41.90 -18.35
CA GLY A 208 46.69 -41.86 -18.63
C GLY A 208 46.09 -40.46 -18.80
N ALA A 209 46.90 -39.40 -18.64
CA ALA A 209 46.48 -38.02 -18.80
C ALA A 209 46.92 -37.42 -20.13
N LEU A 210 46.16 -36.45 -20.64
CA LEU A 210 46.54 -35.66 -21.81
C LEU A 210 47.48 -34.54 -21.41
N VAL A 211 48.66 -34.58 -22.00
CA VAL A 211 49.75 -33.64 -21.76
C VAL A 211 50.07 -32.91 -23.05
N MET A 212 50.17 -31.59 -22.98
CA MET A 212 50.67 -30.75 -24.07
C MET A 212 52.19 -30.66 -24.00
N THR A 213 52.87 -30.95 -25.10
CA THR A 213 54.33 -30.88 -25.25
C THR A 213 54.74 -29.55 -25.89
N ASN A 214 55.51 -28.73 -25.17
CA ASN A 214 56.00 -27.45 -25.69
C ASN A 214 57.41 -27.61 -26.28
N ALA A 215 57.51 -27.90 -27.59
CA ALA A 215 58.80 -28.13 -28.26
C ALA A 215 59.58 -26.83 -28.61
N THR A 216 59.00 -25.64 -28.46
CA THR A 216 59.63 -24.36 -28.75
C THR A 216 59.65 -23.47 -27.51
N ASP A 217 60.86 -23.04 -27.10
CA ASP A 217 61.20 -22.14 -25.97
C ASP A 217 61.24 -22.71 -24.55
N ASN A 218 62.03 -23.76 -24.30
CA ASN A 218 62.41 -24.18 -22.93
C ASN A 218 61.21 -24.32 -21.95
N ASN A 219 60.02 -24.60 -22.48
CA ASN A 219 58.77 -24.55 -21.74
C ASN A 219 58.35 -25.93 -21.28
N ALA A 220 57.84 -25.95 -20.07
CA ALA A 220 57.22 -27.06 -19.37
C ALA A 220 56.18 -27.83 -20.19
N ASP A 221 56.10 -29.14 -19.99
CA ASP A 221 54.90 -29.89 -20.36
C ASP A 221 53.73 -29.48 -19.46
N THR A 222 52.53 -29.41 -20.04
CA THR A 222 51.31 -28.95 -19.37
C THR A 222 50.28 -30.07 -19.28
N LEU A 223 49.76 -30.35 -18.08
CA LEU A 223 48.61 -31.23 -17.89
C LEU A 223 47.34 -30.51 -18.32
N ILE A 224 46.65 -31.05 -19.32
CA ILE A 224 45.42 -30.46 -19.88
C ILE A 224 44.18 -31.17 -19.35
N TYR A 225 44.21 -32.50 -19.27
CA TYR A 225 43.04 -33.28 -18.88
C TYR A 225 43.39 -34.66 -18.33
N TYR A 226 42.79 -35.00 -17.20
CA TYR A 226 42.79 -36.34 -16.62
C TYR A 226 41.38 -36.96 -16.73
N PRO A 227 41.23 -38.18 -17.31
CA PRO A 227 39.92 -38.74 -17.57
C PRO A 227 39.05 -38.97 -16.32
N ILE A 228 37.76 -38.68 -16.43
CA ILE A 228 36.77 -38.75 -15.33
C ILE A 228 36.62 -40.17 -14.76
N ALA A 229 36.63 -41.19 -15.62
CA ALA A 229 36.52 -42.60 -15.25
C ALA A 229 37.86 -43.35 -15.22
N TYR A 230 38.99 -42.64 -15.30
CA TYR A 230 40.29 -43.30 -15.16
C TYR A 230 40.36 -44.06 -13.83
N GLN A 231 40.86 -45.29 -13.89
CA GLN A 231 40.90 -46.20 -12.74
C GLN A 231 42.20 -45.98 -11.95
N GLY A 232 42.05 -45.69 -10.65
CA GLY A 232 43.18 -45.48 -9.74
C GLY A 232 42.79 -44.52 -8.61
N ASP A 233 43.26 -44.81 -7.40
CA ASP A 233 43.03 -43.94 -6.24
C ASP A 233 44.14 -42.91 -6.02
N THR A 234 45.25 -43.02 -6.76
CA THR A 234 46.42 -42.15 -6.64
C THR A 234 46.88 -41.72 -8.02
N PHE A 235 47.02 -40.42 -8.23
CA PHE A 235 47.64 -39.83 -9.41
C PHE A 235 48.90 -39.05 -9.01
N THR A 236 50.02 -39.35 -9.64
CA THR A 236 51.27 -38.60 -9.47
C THR A 236 51.55 -37.85 -10.76
N VAL A 237 51.65 -36.51 -10.66
CA VAL A 237 51.97 -35.67 -11.81
C VAL A 237 53.36 -36.07 -12.34
N PRO A 238 53.51 -36.34 -13.65
CA PRO A 238 54.80 -36.73 -14.22
C PRO A 238 55.88 -35.66 -14.00
N ASP A 239 57.15 -36.07 -13.91
CA ASP A 239 58.29 -35.16 -13.64
C ASP A 239 58.49 -34.07 -14.70
N ASP A 240 58.17 -34.36 -15.95
CA ASP A 240 58.34 -33.41 -17.06
C ASP A 240 57.18 -32.40 -17.13
N VAL A 241 56.06 -32.71 -16.46
CA VAL A 241 54.86 -31.84 -16.39
C VAL A 241 55.04 -30.81 -15.28
N THR A 242 55.28 -29.56 -15.67
CA THR A 242 55.48 -28.47 -14.70
C THR A 242 54.35 -27.44 -14.64
N VAL A 243 53.32 -27.58 -15.48
CA VAL A 243 52.11 -26.73 -15.48
C VAL A 243 50.82 -27.56 -15.39
N LEU A 244 49.88 -27.17 -14.54
CA LEU A 244 48.51 -27.71 -14.47
C LEU A 244 47.49 -26.61 -14.77
N THR A 245 46.69 -26.76 -15.84
CA THR A 245 45.63 -25.79 -16.18
C THR A 245 44.41 -25.94 -15.27
N ALA A 246 43.51 -24.93 -15.30
CA ALA A 246 42.25 -24.99 -14.57
C ALA A 246 41.42 -26.20 -15.04
N ASN A 247 40.82 -26.92 -14.08
CA ASN A 247 40.07 -28.17 -14.28
C ASN A 247 40.87 -29.32 -14.92
N SER A 248 42.21 -29.25 -14.98
CA SER A 248 43.03 -30.33 -15.55
C SER A 248 42.81 -31.70 -14.89
N ILE A 249 42.44 -31.73 -13.60
CA ILE A 249 41.97 -32.93 -12.90
C ILE A 249 40.61 -32.62 -12.27
N ALA A 250 39.53 -33.00 -12.95
CA ALA A 250 38.18 -32.65 -12.52
C ALA A 250 37.21 -33.83 -12.57
N ASN A 251 36.23 -33.82 -11.66
CA ASN A 251 35.07 -34.74 -11.62
C ASN A 251 35.40 -36.24 -11.49
N ASN A 252 36.66 -36.62 -11.28
CA ASN A 252 37.06 -38.00 -11.08
C ASN A 252 36.77 -38.44 -9.64
N ASP A 253 35.76 -39.29 -9.46
CA ASP A 253 35.36 -39.81 -8.17
C ASP A 253 36.25 -40.98 -7.67
N ASN A 254 37.20 -41.49 -8.47
CA ASN A 254 38.09 -42.58 -8.04
C ASN A 254 39.32 -42.07 -7.28
N ILE A 255 39.81 -40.88 -7.61
CA ILE A 255 41.02 -40.29 -7.02
C ILE A 255 40.81 -39.96 -5.54
N LYS A 256 41.76 -40.43 -4.73
CA LYS A 256 41.93 -40.11 -3.30
C LYS A 256 43.20 -39.33 -3.00
N THR A 257 44.24 -39.50 -3.82
CA THR A 257 45.53 -38.82 -3.66
C THR A 257 46.01 -38.20 -4.96
N VAL A 258 46.46 -36.94 -4.91
CA VAL A 258 47.18 -36.28 -6.01
C VAL A 258 48.55 -35.83 -5.51
N ASN A 259 49.62 -36.33 -6.10
CA ASN A 259 50.99 -35.91 -5.79
C ASN A 259 51.47 -34.90 -6.82
N LEU A 260 51.65 -33.65 -6.40
CA LEU A 260 52.23 -32.57 -7.19
C LEU A 260 53.75 -32.67 -7.10
N ASN A 261 54.37 -33.21 -8.15
CA ASN A 261 55.81 -33.44 -8.19
C ASN A 261 56.58 -32.19 -8.64
N LYS A 262 57.23 -32.17 -9.81
CA LYS A 262 58.00 -31.03 -10.32
C LYS A 262 57.15 -29.87 -10.86
N THR A 263 55.95 -29.71 -10.32
CA THR A 263 54.94 -28.76 -10.79
C THR A 263 55.26 -27.35 -10.33
N ALA A 264 55.69 -26.49 -11.25
CA ALA A 264 56.07 -25.11 -11.00
C ALA A 264 54.86 -24.17 -10.98
N THR A 265 53.90 -24.38 -11.87
CA THR A 265 52.72 -23.51 -12.05
C THR A 265 51.43 -24.33 -11.97
N ILE A 266 50.52 -23.92 -11.09
CA ILE A 266 49.21 -24.56 -10.91
C ILE A 266 48.17 -23.46 -10.97
N TYR A 267 47.28 -23.52 -11.94
CA TYR A 267 46.20 -22.55 -12.07
C TYR A 267 45.09 -22.81 -11.02
N ASN A 268 44.34 -21.77 -10.66
CA ASN A 268 43.22 -21.88 -9.73
C ASN A 268 42.21 -22.93 -10.22
N GLY A 269 41.72 -23.77 -9.30
CA GLY A 269 40.78 -24.85 -9.62
C GLY A 269 41.37 -25.92 -10.54
N ALA A 270 42.69 -26.14 -10.55
CA ALA A 270 43.29 -27.27 -11.27
C ALA A 270 42.73 -28.62 -10.80
N LEU A 271 42.43 -28.73 -9.49
CA LEU A 271 41.79 -29.87 -8.85
C LEU A 271 40.33 -29.52 -8.52
N SER A 272 39.38 -30.02 -9.31
CA SER A 272 37.98 -29.56 -9.22
C SER A 272 36.98 -30.70 -9.04
N ASN A 273 36.00 -30.53 -8.15
CA ASN A 273 34.91 -31.49 -7.94
C ASN A 273 35.39 -32.92 -7.60
N LEU A 274 36.55 -33.07 -6.96
CA LEU A 274 37.11 -34.36 -6.59
C LEU A 274 36.59 -34.79 -5.22
N LYS A 275 35.41 -35.41 -5.20
CA LYS A 275 34.67 -35.70 -3.97
C LYS A 275 35.40 -36.66 -3.05
N ASN A 276 36.22 -37.57 -3.58
CA ASN A 276 36.94 -38.56 -2.79
C ASN A 276 38.41 -38.20 -2.54
N LEU A 277 38.89 -37.04 -3.02
CA LEU A 277 40.25 -36.57 -2.79
C LEU A 277 40.45 -36.24 -1.30
N THR A 278 41.39 -36.94 -0.65
CA THR A 278 41.75 -36.73 0.75
C THR A 278 43.14 -36.16 0.93
N THR A 279 44.07 -36.46 0.02
CA THR A 279 45.49 -36.15 0.21
C THR A 279 46.11 -35.47 -1.00
N ILE A 280 46.84 -34.37 -0.77
CA ILE A 280 47.61 -33.67 -1.79
C ILE A 280 49.08 -33.67 -1.37
N GLY A 281 49.95 -34.30 -2.17
CA GLY A 281 51.39 -34.30 -1.96
C GLY A 281 52.04 -33.05 -2.55
N ILE A 282 52.85 -32.32 -1.78
CA ILE A 282 53.54 -31.09 -2.19
C ILE A 282 55.05 -31.32 -2.13
N SER A 283 55.69 -31.45 -3.30
CA SER A 283 57.15 -31.65 -3.38
C SER A 283 57.94 -30.40 -3.00
N ALA A 284 59.27 -30.52 -2.89
CA ALA A 284 60.18 -29.40 -2.67
C ALA A 284 60.08 -28.27 -3.73
N SER A 285 59.66 -28.59 -4.96
CA SER A 285 59.64 -27.65 -6.09
C SER A 285 58.32 -26.87 -6.24
N VAL A 286 57.25 -27.30 -5.58
CA VAL A 286 55.94 -26.65 -5.67
C VAL A 286 55.97 -25.29 -4.97
N LYS A 287 55.62 -24.24 -5.71
CA LYS A 287 55.72 -22.84 -5.27
C LYS A 287 54.40 -22.23 -4.82
N ASN A 288 53.29 -22.64 -5.42
CA ASN A 288 51.97 -22.11 -5.11
C ASN A 288 50.93 -23.23 -5.03
N ILE A 289 50.16 -23.26 -3.95
CA ILE A 289 49.04 -24.18 -3.72
C ILE A 289 47.75 -23.46 -3.33
N GLU A 290 47.74 -22.12 -3.33
CA GLU A 290 46.56 -21.34 -3.02
C GLU A 290 45.52 -21.44 -4.14
N GLY A 291 44.27 -21.73 -3.80
CA GLY A 291 43.18 -21.79 -4.76
C GLY A 291 43.19 -22.98 -5.72
N ILE A 292 44.11 -23.93 -5.57
CA ILE A 292 44.25 -25.06 -6.53
C ILE A 292 43.09 -26.05 -6.45
N THR A 293 42.36 -26.07 -5.33
CA THR A 293 41.20 -26.95 -5.12
C THR A 293 39.90 -26.17 -5.20
N THR A 294 38.93 -26.70 -5.92
CA THR A 294 37.55 -26.20 -5.97
C THR A 294 36.59 -27.35 -5.74
N ASN A 295 35.62 -27.20 -4.83
CA ASN A 295 34.65 -28.25 -4.49
C ASN A 295 35.28 -29.64 -4.23
N CYS A 296 36.36 -29.67 -3.43
CA CYS A 296 37.02 -30.90 -2.99
C CYS A 296 36.83 -31.07 -1.48
N PRO A 297 35.62 -31.44 -1.01
CA PRO A 297 35.20 -31.26 0.38
C PRO A 297 35.94 -32.18 1.37
N ASN A 298 36.54 -33.27 0.89
CA ASN A 298 37.15 -34.30 1.75
C ASN A 298 38.68 -34.17 1.86
N VAL A 299 39.28 -33.12 1.30
CA VAL A 299 40.72 -32.89 1.45
C VAL A 299 41.04 -32.70 2.93
N SER A 300 41.85 -33.61 3.48
CA SER A 300 42.20 -33.65 4.90
C SER A 300 43.67 -33.39 5.15
N THR A 301 44.51 -33.52 4.11
CA THR A 301 45.96 -33.59 4.31
C THR A 301 46.72 -33.03 3.11
N TYR A 302 47.57 -32.04 3.39
CA TYR A 302 48.65 -31.64 2.49
C TYR A 302 49.97 -32.23 3.02
N ASN A 303 50.54 -33.17 2.28
CA ASN A 303 51.83 -33.77 2.61
C ASN A 303 52.95 -32.88 2.08
N ILE A 304 53.38 -31.93 2.89
CA ILE A 304 54.45 -30.98 2.54
C ILE A 304 55.83 -31.64 2.73
N ASP A 305 56.63 -31.69 1.65
CA ASP A 305 58.04 -32.07 1.71
C ASP A 305 58.80 -31.18 2.71
N SER A 306 59.62 -31.78 3.58
CA SER A 306 60.46 -31.06 4.54
C SER A 306 61.38 -30.01 3.90
N ASN A 307 61.78 -30.22 2.65
CA ASN A 307 62.64 -29.33 1.86
C ASN A 307 61.85 -28.30 1.05
N ASN A 308 60.51 -28.21 1.18
CA ASN A 308 59.74 -27.16 0.53
C ASN A 308 60.03 -25.80 1.20
N ASP A 309 60.45 -24.82 0.40
CA ASP A 309 60.82 -23.49 0.86
C ASP A 309 59.64 -22.52 1.03
N ASN A 310 58.44 -22.89 0.53
CA ASN A 310 57.28 -22.01 0.44
C ASN A 310 56.21 -22.31 1.51
N TYR A 311 56.09 -23.56 1.95
CA TYR A 311 55.02 -24.00 2.85
C TYR A 311 55.54 -24.82 4.03
N LYS A 312 54.76 -24.83 5.10
CA LYS A 312 54.93 -25.72 6.26
C LYS A 312 53.56 -26.16 6.77
N SER A 313 53.52 -27.33 7.38
CA SER A 313 52.34 -27.82 8.10
C SER A 313 52.60 -27.76 9.61
N ILE A 314 51.66 -27.17 10.36
CA ILE A 314 51.68 -27.12 11.82
C ILE A 314 50.37 -27.72 12.32
N GLY A 315 50.42 -28.90 12.95
CA GLY A 315 49.22 -29.58 13.43
C GLY A 315 48.22 -29.95 12.33
N GLY A 316 48.70 -30.15 11.10
CA GLY A 316 47.88 -30.43 9.90
C GLY A 316 47.35 -29.18 9.19
N ILE A 317 47.54 -27.98 9.75
CA ILE A 317 47.14 -26.70 9.15
C ILE A 317 48.31 -26.16 8.32
N VAL A 318 48.05 -25.73 7.10
CA VAL A 318 49.09 -25.29 6.17
C VAL A 318 49.26 -23.79 6.23
N PHE A 319 50.52 -23.37 6.39
CA PHE A 319 50.95 -21.99 6.35
C PHE A 319 52.03 -21.81 5.28
N THR A 320 52.26 -20.57 4.85
CA THR A 320 53.54 -20.22 4.22
C THR A 320 54.71 -20.54 5.17
N LYS A 321 55.90 -20.77 4.62
CA LYS A 321 57.10 -21.15 5.39
C LYS A 321 57.41 -20.15 6.50
N ASP A 322 57.24 -18.86 6.23
CA ASP A 322 57.41 -17.77 7.19
C ASP A 322 56.26 -17.67 8.22
N GLY A 323 55.14 -18.35 8.00
CA GLY A 323 53.96 -18.32 8.88
C GLY A 323 53.04 -17.12 8.67
N LYS A 324 53.31 -16.24 7.70
CA LYS A 324 52.54 -15.01 7.50
C LYS A 324 51.20 -15.22 6.80
N ARG A 325 50.95 -16.37 6.19
CA ARG A 325 49.68 -16.66 5.49
C ARG A 325 49.17 -18.04 5.86
N LEU A 326 47.93 -18.12 6.34
CA LEU A 326 47.21 -19.36 6.54
C LEU A 326 46.59 -19.77 5.20
N VAL A 327 46.97 -20.95 4.72
CA VAL A 327 46.63 -21.41 3.37
C VAL A 327 45.48 -22.40 3.40
N PHE A 328 45.46 -23.30 4.38
CA PHE A 328 44.46 -24.37 4.45
C PHE A 328 44.25 -24.86 5.88
N TYR A 329 42.97 -24.92 6.27
CA TYR A 329 42.47 -25.58 7.47
C TYR A 329 41.68 -26.83 7.07
N PRO A 330 42.08 -28.04 7.50
CA PRO A 330 41.40 -29.26 7.08
C PRO A 330 39.98 -29.41 7.64
N ALA A 331 39.01 -29.69 6.75
CA ALA A 331 37.61 -29.95 7.10
C ALA A 331 37.41 -31.20 7.98
N THR A 332 38.38 -32.12 7.99
CA THR A 332 38.33 -33.34 8.81
C THR A 332 38.87 -33.16 10.23
N LYS A 333 39.38 -31.97 10.59
CA LYS A 333 39.81 -31.72 11.97
C LYS A 333 38.61 -31.78 12.90
N THR A 334 38.79 -32.28 14.12
CA THR A 334 37.69 -32.39 15.10
C THR A 334 37.62 -31.22 16.07
N ASP A 335 38.52 -30.24 15.92
CA ASP A 335 38.56 -29.06 16.78
C ASP A 335 37.27 -28.24 16.58
N LYS A 336 36.67 -27.80 17.68
CA LYS A 336 35.49 -26.93 17.67
C LYS A 336 35.86 -25.45 17.62
N GLU A 337 37.06 -25.10 18.07
CA GLU A 337 37.51 -23.72 18.19
C GLU A 337 38.92 -23.59 17.63
N TYR A 338 39.17 -22.47 16.96
CA TYR A 338 40.51 -22.17 16.45
C TYR A 338 40.80 -20.67 16.52
N SER A 339 41.95 -20.34 17.08
CA SER A 339 42.49 -18.98 17.05
C SER A 339 43.71 -18.95 16.14
N ILE A 340 43.67 -18.09 15.13
CA ILE A 340 44.78 -17.90 14.21
C ILE A 340 46.00 -17.38 14.99
N PRO A 341 47.21 -17.94 14.81
CA PRO A 341 48.40 -17.48 15.54
C PRO A 341 48.77 -16.04 15.21
N GLU A 342 49.16 -15.27 16.23
CA GLU A 342 49.73 -13.93 16.02
C GLU A 342 51.01 -13.97 15.17
N GLY A 343 51.16 -12.99 14.30
CA GLY A 343 52.14 -12.95 13.21
C GLY A 343 51.58 -13.39 11.86
N THR A 344 50.40 -14.04 11.83
CA THR A 344 49.69 -14.34 10.58
C THR A 344 49.09 -13.05 10.02
N GLN A 345 49.44 -12.70 8.79
CA GLN A 345 49.04 -11.46 8.13
C GLN A 345 47.89 -11.62 7.15
N ALA A 346 47.69 -12.83 6.61
CA ALA A 346 46.65 -13.05 5.60
C ALA A 346 46.02 -14.44 5.66
N ILE A 347 44.77 -14.52 5.18
CA ILE A 347 44.02 -15.77 5.03
C ILE A 347 43.76 -15.99 3.53
N ALA A 348 44.18 -17.15 3.04
CA ALA A 348 44.06 -17.55 1.64
C ALA A 348 42.63 -17.93 1.23
N MET A 349 42.42 -17.98 -0.07
CA MET A 349 41.11 -18.33 -0.64
C MET A 349 40.72 -19.73 -0.23
N ASN A 350 39.46 -19.92 0.19
CA ASN A 350 38.93 -21.20 0.63
C ASN A 350 39.66 -21.85 1.83
N ALA A 351 40.45 -21.08 2.59
CA ALA A 351 41.26 -21.62 3.68
C ALA A 351 40.44 -22.37 4.75
N PHE A 352 39.22 -21.93 5.05
CA PHE A 352 38.32 -22.55 6.04
C PHE A 352 37.12 -23.29 5.43
N ASN A 353 37.13 -23.55 4.12
CA ASN A 353 36.00 -24.17 3.43
C ASN A 353 35.62 -25.53 4.05
N ASN A 354 34.33 -25.73 4.39
CA ASN A 354 33.79 -26.91 5.07
C ASN A 354 34.40 -27.20 6.46
N SER A 355 35.05 -26.22 7.09
CA SER A 355 35.59 -26.39 8.44
C SER A 355 34.49 -26.67 9.47
N PRO A 356 34.69 -27.63 10.40
CA PRO A 356 33.68 -28.00 11.40
C PRO A 356 33.67 -27.08 12.63
N LEU A 357 34.47 -26.01 12.62
CA LEU A 357 34.59 -25.05 13.71
C LEU A 357 33.23 -24.44 14.10
N GLU A 358 33.00 -24.35 15.41
CA GLU A 358 31.92 -23.62 16.06
C GLU A 358 32.35 -22.18 16.41
N LYS A 359 33.65 -21.96 16.65
CA LYS A 359 34.28 -20.65 16.92
C LYS A 359 35.57 -20.44 16.11
N LEU A 360 35.71 -19.26 15.51
CA LEU A 360 36.94 -18.82 14.83
C LEU A 360 37.38 -17.44 15.35
N THR A 361 38.64 -17.32 15.78
CA THR A 361 39.25 -16.03 16.15
C THR A 361 40.31 -15.62 15.14
N ILE A 362 40.10 -14.47 14.49
CA ILE A 362 41.02 -13.82 13.57
C ILE A 362 42.06 -13.01 14.36
N ALA A 363 43.35 -13.28 14.13
CA ALA A 363 44.45 -12.61 14.83
C ALA A 363 44.52 -11.10 14.49
N ALA A 364 45.07 -10.30 15.40
CA ALA A 364 45.15 -8.85 15.23
C ALA A 364 46.07 -8.47 14.06
N SER A 365 47.11 -9.27 13.83
CA SER A 365 48.06 -9.13 12.72
C SER A 365 47.47 -9.39 11.33
N VAL A 366 46.27 -9.98 11.21
CA VAL A 366 45.62 -10.23 9.91
C VAL A 366 45.16 -8.90 9.33
N ASN A 367 45.72 -8.55 8.16
CA ASN A 367 45.41 -7.34 7.41
C ASN A 367 44.83 -7.62 6.02
N SER A 368 44.76 -8.89 5.61
CA SER A 368 44.23 -9.27 4.29
C SER A 368 43.39 -10.55 4.37
N LEU A 369 42.15 -10.45 3.90
CA LEU A 369 41.27 -11.56 3.58
C LEU A 369 41.13 -11.63 2.07
N THR A 370 41.32 -12.82 1.50
CA THR A 370 41.02 -13.06 0.08
C THR A 370 39.58 -13.51 -0.11
N GLU A 371 39.13 -13.58 -1.36
CA GLU A 371 37.83 -14.12 -1.74
C GLU A 371 37.59 -15.49 -1.09
N GLU A 372 36.40 -15.72 -0.54
CA GLU A 372 35.98 -16.97 0.10
C GLU A 372 36.93 -17.47 1.20
N SER A 373 37.67 -16.56 1.85
CA SER A 373 38.61 -16.94 2.92
C SER A 373 37.90 -17.52 4.16
N ILE A 374 36.70 -17.01 4.48
CA ILE A 374 35.82 -17.52 5.55
C ILE A 374 34.49 -17.95 4.91
N ALA A 375 34.49 -19.17 4.35
CA ALA A 375 33.41 -19.68 3.50
C ALA A 375 32.89 -21.04 3.97
N ASN A 376 31.59 -21.28 3.80
CA ASN A 376 30.92 -22.58 3.96
C ASN A 376 31.30 -23.32 5.25
N MET A 377 31.20 -22.64 6.40
CA MET A 377 31.47 -23.24 7.70
C MET A 377 30.13 -23.62 8.37
N PRO A 378 29.64 -24.86 8.22
CA PRO A 378 28.25 -25.22 8.55
C PRO A 378 27.92 -25.18 10.05
N ASN A 379 28.94 -25.13 10.91
CA ASN A 379 28.80 -25.13 12.35
C ASN A 379 29.18 -23.81 13.03
N LEU A 380 29.71 -22.83 12.29
CA LEU A 380 30.26 -21.63 12.89
C LEU A 380 29.14 -20.77 13.51
N THR A 381 29.22 -20.59 14.82
CA THR A 381 28.30 -19.76 15.61
C THR A 381 28.95 -18.49 16.14
N GLU A 382 30.28 -18.43 16.20
CA GLU A 382 31.04 -17.30 16.73
C GLU A 382 32.25 -16.98 15.83
N LEU A 383 32.33 -15.73 15.38
CA LEU A 383 33.44 -15.19 14.60
C LEU A 383 33.99 -13.94 15.30
N ASP A 384 35.18 -14.06 15.86
CA ASP A 384 35.83 -13.02 16.65
C ASP A 384 37.00 -12.39 15.88
N PHE A 385 37.15 -11.06 15.99
CA PHE A 385 38.36 -10.35 15.57
C PHE A 385 39.13 -9.91 16.82
N ALA A 386 40.40 -10.27 16.92
CA ALA A 386 41.23 -9.89 18.05
C ALA A 386 41.38 -8.35 18.13
N ALA A 387 41.51 -7.84 19.36
CA ALA A 387 41.67 -6.42 19.63
C ALA A 387 42.89 -5.84 18.90
N GLY A 388 42.73 -4.66 18.29
CA GLY A 388 43.77 -4.04 17.47
C GLY A 388 43.92 -4.67 16.08
N SER A 389 42.86 -5.31 15.55
CA SER A 389 42.83 -5.86 14.19
C SER A 389 43.34 -4.86 13.15
N GLN A 390 44.24 -5.34 12.29
CA GLN A 390 44.82 -4.58 11.18
C GLN A 390 43.97 -4.65 9.90
N LEU A 391 42.82 -5.31 9.94
CA LEU A 391 41.94 -5.45 8.78
C LEU A 391 41.27 -4.10 8.46
N THR A 392 41.37 -3.68 7.20
CA THR A 392 40.84 -2.40 6.73
C THR A 392 39.58 -2.54 5.87
N SER A 393 39.26 -3.73 5.37
CA SER A 393 38.05 -3.96 4.58
C SER A 393 37.59 -5.41 4.64
N LEU A 394 36.28 -5.61 4.46
CA LEU A 394 35.70 -6.90 4.08
C LEU A 394 35.40 -6.82 2.58
N GLY A 395 36.29 -7.36 1.76
CA GLY A 395 36.20 -7.32 0.30
C GLY A 395 35.23 -8.35 -0.27
N TRP A 396 35.25 -8.51 -1.60
CA TRP A 396 34.37 -9.40 -2.34
C TRP A 396 34.35 -10.83 -1.75
N GLN A 397 33.16 -11.26 -1.32
CA GLN A 397 32.87 -12.61 -0.81
C GLN A 397 33.82 -13.09 0.30
N ASN A 398 34.30 -12.21 1.18
CA ASN A 398 35.18 -12.59 2.28
C ASN A 398 34.49 -13.50 3.32
N ILE A 399 33.21 -13.23 3.61
CA ILE A 399 32.38 -13.98 4.56
C ILE A 399 31.17 -14.54 3.79
N ILE A 400 31.07 -15.87 3.67
CA ILE A 400 30.01 -16.50 2.88
C ILE A 400 29.48 -17.82 3.47
N SER A 401 28.17 -18.06 3.34
CA SER A 401 27.53 -19.35 3.69
C SER A 401 27.70 -19.75 5.16
N LEU A 402 27.57 -18.78 6.08
CA LEU A 402 27.67 -19.01 7.52
C LEU A 402 26.29 -19.25 8.14
N HIS A 403 25.72 -20.43 7.88
CA HIS A 403 24.32 -20.75 8.17
C HIS A 403 23.92 -20.81 9.65
N LYS A 404 24.87 -20.75 10.60
CA LYS A 404 24.60 -20.73 12.04
C LYS A 404 25.10 -19.48 12.76
N LEU A 405 25.78 -18.58 12.06
CA LEU A 405 26.34 -17.38 12.66
C LEU A 405 25.22 -16.37 12.92
N LYS A 406 25.04 -15.97 14.18
CA LYS A 406 23.94 -15.08 14.59
C LYS A 406 24.35 -13.63 14.76
N LYS A 407 25.62 -13.38 15.07
CA LYS A 407 26.13 -12.04 15.41
C LYS A 407 27.54 -11.85 14.85
N ILE A 408 27.81 -10.65 14.35
CA ILE A 408 29.17 -10.20 14.00
C ILE A 408 29.44 -8.85 14.66
N ILE A 409 30.58 -8.72 15.33
CA ILE A 409 31.15 -7.43 15.74
C ILE A 409 32.28 -7.10 14.77
N LEU A 410 32.14 -6.01 14.02
CA LEU A 410 33.16 -5.60 13.05
C LEU A 410 34.42 -5.10 13.76
N PRO A 411 35.62 -5.27 13.19
CA PRO A 411 36.83 -4.63 13.71
C PRO A 411 36.78 -3.10 13.53
N GLU A 412 37.32 -2.35 14.50
CA GLU A 412 37.35 -0.87 14.48
C GLU A 412 38.06 -0.28 13.25
N GLY A 413 39.02 -1.03 12.69
CA GLY A 413 39.85 -0.61 11.56
C GLY A 413 39.17 -0.68 10.20
N ILE A 414 38.02 -1.35 10.09
CA ILE A 414 37.29 -1.51 8.83
C ILE A 414 36.85 -0.14 8.32
N THR A 415 37.24 0.19 7.10
CA THR A 415 36.77 1.39 6.37
C THR A 415 35.64 1.08 5.40
N LYS A 416 35.51 -0.19 4.99
CA LYS A 416 34.56 -0.59 3.96
C LYS A 416 34.10 -2.04 4.08
N ILE A 417 32.80 -2.26 3.88
CA ILE A 417 32.26 -3.57 3.48
C ILE A 417 32.00 -3.48 1.97
N GLY A 418 32.80 -4.20 1.21
CA GLY A 418 32.75 -4.26 -0.24
C GLY A 418 31.55 -5.05 -0.76
N GLU A 419 31.34 -5.00 -2.07
CA GLU A 419 30.28 -5.75 -2.74
C GLU A 419 30.31 -7.23 -2.34
N ARG A 420 29.17 -7.78 -1.92
CA ARG A 420 29.03 -9.15 -1.40
C ARG A 420 30.01 -9.50 -0.26
N GLY A 421 30.41 -8.53 0.56
CA GLY A 421 31.38 -8.75 1.64
C GLY A 421 30.90 -9.75 2.70
N ILE A 422 29.60 -9.73 3.01
CA ILE A 422 28.91 -10.72 3.86
C ILE A 422 27.73 -11.28 3.05
N ARG A 423 27.83 -12.54 2.62
CA ARG A 423 26.87 -13.15 1.69
C ARG A 423 26.30 -14.47 2.22
N ASP A 424 25.04 -14.78 1.91
CA ASP A 424 24.42 -16.06 2.27
C ASP A 424 24.59 -16.42 3.76
N CYS A 425 24.29 -15.46 4.64
CA CYS A 425 24.32 -15.65 6.09
C CYS A 425 22.89 -15.67 6.64
N PRO A 426 22.09 -16.74 6.38
CA PRO A 426 20.65 -16.74 6.62
C PRO A 426 20.24 -16.71 8.09
N ALA A 427 21.17 -16.97 9.02
CA ALA A 427 20.92 -16.94 10.46
C ALA A 427 21.48 -15.67 11.14
N LEU A 428 22.11 -14.75 10.39
CA LEU A 428 22.73 -13.55 10.95
C LEU A 428 21.65 -12.56 11.37
N GLU A 429 21.51 -12.35 12.67
CA GLU A 429 20.48 -11.52 13.28
C GLU A 429 21.01 -10.13 13.67
N GLU A 430 22.31 -9.99 13.96
CA GLU A 430 22.91 -8.75 14.48
C GLU A 430 24.28 -8.45 13.86
N ILE A 431 24.47 -7.20 13.40
CA ILE A 431 25.78 -6.65 13.04
C ILE A 431 26.05 -5.43 13.92
N VAL A 432 27.20 -5.42 14.61
CA VAL A 432 27.64 -4.32 15.48
C VAL A 432 28.87 -3.65 14.89
N VAL A 433 28.75 -2.35 14.66
CA VAL A 433 29.85 -1.45 14.33
C VAL A 433 30.36 -0.82 15.63
N PRO A 434 31.57 -1.14 16.09
CA PRO A 434 32.05 -0.72 17.42
C PRO A 434 32.39 0.77 17.48
N ASN A 435 32.53 1.28 18.70
CA ASN A 435 32.96 2.65 18.95
C ASN A 435 34.38 2.92 18.41
N GLY A 436 34.54 4.08 17.77
CA GLY A 436 35.78 4.43 17.08
C GLY A 436 35.96 3.77 15.71
N SER A 437 34.92 3.09 15.18
CA SER A 437 34.97 2.49 13.85
C SER A 437 35.31 3.50 12.76
N LYS A 438 36.15 3.07 11.82
CA LYS A 438 36.55 3.84 10.62
C LYS A 438 35.66 3.58 9.41
N LEU A 439 34.52 2.87 9.57
CA LEU A 439 33.67 2.45 8.47
C LEU A 439 33.06 3.67 7.77
N THR A 440 33.43 3.90 6.52
CA THR A 440 32.93 5.02 5.70
C THR A 440 31.96 4.57 4.63
N THR A 441 32.04 3.31 4.18
CA THR A 441 31.29 2.83 2.99
C THR A 441 30.69 1.44 3.19
N LEU A 442 29.40 1.32 2.87
CA LEU A 442 28.76 0.05 2.53
C LEU A 442 28.54 0.03 1.01
N ASP A 443 29.28 -0.81 0.30
CA ASP A 443 29.16 -0.93 -1.16
C ASP A 443 27.83 -1.57 -1.57
N GLN A 444 27.52 -1.48 -2.87
CA GLN A 444 26.37 -2.15 -3.46
C GLN A 444 26.28 -3.62 -3.04
N GLY A 445 25.09 -4.06 -2.60
CA GLY A 445 24.82 -5.46 -2.25
C GLY A 445 25.84 -6.06 -1.27
N SER A 446 26.41 -5.24 -0.38
CA SER A 446 27.46 -5.66 0.57
C SER A 446 26.98 -6.67 1.61
N LEU A 447 25.67 -6.78 1.85
CA LEU A 447 25.05 -7.66 2.83
C LEU A 447 23.95 -8.53 2.22
N ASP A 448 23.98 -9.82 2.50
CA ASP A 448 22.91 -10.79 2.25
C ASP A 448 22.71 -11.65 3.52
N ALA A 449 21.80 -11.18 4.37
CA ALA A 449 21.54 -11.67 5.72
C ALA A 449 20.04 -11.57 6.06
N PRO A 450 19.15 -12.38 5.45
CA PRO A 450 17.69 -12.19 5.50
C PRO A 450 17.05 -12.22 6.91
N ALA A 451 17.76 -12.73 7.92
CA ALA A 451 17.33 -12.72 9.31
C ALA A 451 17.79 -11.50 10.11
N LEU A 452 18.46 -10.51 9.47
CA LEU A 452 19.03 -9.35 10.15
C LEU A 452 17.94 -8.53 10.82
N LYS A 453 18.03 -8.42 12.15
CA LYS A 453 17.13 -7.63 12.99
C LYS A 453 17.70 -6.28 13.34
N SER A 454 19.03 -6.18 13.46
CA SER A 454 19.72 -4.96 13.84
C SER A 454 21.08 -4.78 13.17
N PHE A 455 21.34 -3.54 12.75
CA PHE A 455 22.64 -3.04 12.34
C PHE A 455 22.95 -1.80 13.19
N THR A 456 23.85 -1.92 14.16
CA THR A 456 24.04 -0.91 15.21
C THR A 456 25.40 -0.24 15.14
N PHE A 457 25.46 1.05 15.50
CA PHE A 457 26.69 1.80 15.69
C PHE A 457 26.86 2.12 17.18
N GLU A 458 27.91 1.60 17.79
CA GLU A 458 28.27 1.97 19.15
C GLU A 458 29.00 3.32 19.11
N GLY A 459 28.31 4.44 19.34
CA GLY A 459 28.94 5.77 19.34
C GLY A 459 28.93 6.47 17.97
N THR A 460 29.93 7.32 17.70
CA THR A 460 29.95 8.15 16.48
C THR A 460 30.38 7.34 15.26
N SER A 461 29.60 7.41 14.18
CA SER A 461 29.89 6.72 12.93
C SER A 461 30.58 7.63 11.90
N ALA A 462 31.57 7.09 11.19
CA ALA A 462 32.22 7.73 10.05
C ALA A 462 31.53 7.40 8.70
N LEU A 463 30.39 6.70 8.73
CA LEU A 463 29.70 6.23 7.52
C LEU A 463 29.21 7.41 6.68
N THR A 464 29.68 7.50 5.44
CA THR A 464 29.27 8.54 4.49
C THR A 464 28.32 8.02 3.42
N THR A 465 28.42 6.74 3.07
CA THR A 465 27.72 6.16 1.92
C THR A 465 27.06 4.83 2.28
N ILE A 466 25.75 4.73 2.02
CA ILE A 466 24.99 3.48 1.94
C ILE A 466 24.72 3.23 0.45
N GLY A 467 25.40 2.25 -0.13
CA GLY A 467 25.28 1.92 -1.55
C GLY A 467 23.96 1.26 -1.94
N ASP A 468 23.87 0.88 -3.21
CA ASP A 468 22.67 0.28 -3.79
C ASP A 468 22.39 -1.10 -3.18
N GLU A 469 21.11 -1.43 -2.95
CA GLU A 469 20.66 -2.76 -2.51
C GLU A 469 21.28 -3.31 -1.19
N VAL A 470 21.94 -2.49 -0.36
CA VAL A 470 22.67 -2.95 0.84
C VAL A 470 21.80 -3.74 1.83
N PHE A 471 20.61 -3.26 2.14
CA PHE A 471 19.64 -3.89 3.05
C PHE A 471 18.42 -4.44 2.31
N LYS A 472 18.53 -4.67 0.99
CA LYS A 472 17.39 -5.12 0.19
C LYS A 472 16.84 -6.45 0.71
N GLY A 473 15.54 -6.51 0.93
CA GLY A 473 14.82 -7.71 1.38
C GLY A 473 15.06 -8.11 2.83
N MET A 474 15.66 -7.26 3.67
CA MET A 474 15.86 -7.52 5.10
C MET A 474 14.54 -7.35 5.87
N THR A 475 13.58 -8.25 5.66
CA THR A 475 12.21 -8.16 6.17
C THR A 475 12.11 -8.16 7.70
N HIS A 476 13.16 -8.58 8.41
CA HIS A 476 13.23 -8.62 9.87
C HIS A 476 13.89 -7.38 10.49
N LEU A 477 14.43 -6.45 9.70
CA LEU A 477 15.07 -5.24 10.21
C LEU A 477 14.00 -4.29 10.76
N GLU A 478 13.92 -4.16 12.09
CA GLU A 478 12.83 -3.40 12.74
C GLU A 478 13.11 -1.90 12.84
N SER A 479 14.39 -1.54 12.98
CA SER A 479 14.83 -0.16 13.11
C SER A 479 16.21 0.08 12.50
N PHE A 480 16.44 1.30 12.03
CA PHE A 480 17.75 1.74 11.55
C PHE A 480 17.98 3.22 11.86
N THR A 481 19.15 3.55 12.40
CA THR A 481 19.57 4.95 12.58
C THR A 481 20.58 5.30 11.51
N ILE A 482 20.20 6.19 10.59
CA ILE A 482 21.10 6.77 9.58
C ILE A 482 22.03 7.77 10.29
N PRO A 483 23.35 7.52 10.37
CA PRO A 483 24.28 8.44 11.02
C PRO A 483 24.31 9.83 10.37
N ALA A 484 24.66 10.85 11.16
CA ALA A 484 24.67 12.24 10.68
C ALA A 484 25.69 12.50 9.56
N SER A 485 26.74 11.67 9.50
CA SER A 485 27.81 11.68 8.50
C SER A 485 27.38 11.15 7.13
N VAL A 486 26.24 10.46 7.02
CA VAL A 486 25.74 9.94 5.74
C VAL A 486 25.30 11.08 4.83
N THR A 487 25.82 11.09 3.61
CA THR A 487 25.48 12.08 2.58
C THR A 487 24.73 11.48 1.39
N SER A 488 24.77 10.16 1.23
CA SER A 488 24.14 9.44 0.11
C SER A 488 23.53 8.10 0.55
N ILE A 489 22.29 7.88 0.08
CA ILE A 489 21.56 6.61 0.18
C ILE A 489 21.26 6.16 -1.25
N GLY A 490 21.82 5.01 -1.63
CA GLY A 490 21.74 4.44 -2.97
C GLY A 490 20.35 3.91 -3.34
N ASN A 491 20.23 3.50 -4.60
CA ASN A 491 19.00 2.95 -5.14
C ASN A 491 18.66 1.62 -4.44
N ARG A 492 17.38 1.43 -4.12
CA ARG A 492 16.88 0.20 -3.45
C ARG A 492 17.61 -0.17 -2.15
N ALA A 493 18.31 0.77 -1.51
CA ALA A 493 19.16 0.49 -0.34
C ALA A 493 18.42 -0.24 0.80
N PHE A 494 17.14 0.06 1.04
CA PHE A 494 16.27 -0.59 2.01
C PHE A 494 15.00 -1.19 1.36
N ASN A 495 15.02 -1.44 0.04
CA ASN A 495 13.83 -1.96 -0.65
C ASN A 495 13.40 -3.32 -0.08
N GLY A 496 12.13 -3.50 0.24
CA GLY A 496 11.60 -4.76 0.78
C GLY A 496 11.86 -4.94 2.28
N CYS A 497 12.33 -3.92 3.00
CA CYS A 497 12.45 -3.93 4.46
C CYS A 497 11.08 -3.78 5.13
N SER A 498 10.15 -4.71 4.91
CA SER A 498 8.76 -4.63 5.39
C SER A 498 8.63 -4.60 6.92
N GLY A 499 9.65 -5.08 7.65
CA GLY A 499 9.74 -5.00 9.11
C GLY A 499 10.19 -3.63 9.63
N LEU A 500 10.74 -2.76 8.77
CA LEU A 500 11.35 -1.50 9.16
C LEU A 500 10.28 -0.46 9.46
N LYS A 501 9.93 -0.37 10.75
CA LYS A 501 8.92 0.56 11.26
C LYS A 501 9.50 1.90 11.69
N ASN A 502 10.74 1.88 12.18
CA ASN A 502 11.40 3.06 12.76
C ASN A 502 12.72 3.34 12.04
N LEU A 503 12.75 4.35 11.17
CA LEU A 503 13.98 4.86 10.58
C LEU A 503 14.24 6.27 11.08
N ILE A 504 15.41 6.48 11.68
CA ILE A 504 15.80 7.74 12.32
C ILE A 504 16.99 8.32 11.57
N PHE A 505 16.86 9.54 11.05
CA PHE A 505 18.00 10.34 10.64
C PHE A 505 18.59 11.02 11.88
N ALA A 506 19.87 10.76 12.18
CA ALA A 506 20.52 11.38 13.33
C ALA A 506 20.56 12.91 13.21
N THR A 507 20.52 13.61 14.35
CA THR A 507 20.57 15.08 14.40
C THR A 507 21.76 15.62 13.61
N GLY A 508 21.50 16.58 12.72
CA GLY A 508 22.51 17.14 11.83
C GLY A 508 22.81 16.29 10.60
N SER A 509 21.90 15.37 10.21
CA SER A 509 21.99 14.57 8.99
C SER A 509 22.31 15.42 7.76
N GLN A 510 23.23 14.94 6.92
CA GLN A 510 23.68 15.63 5.69
C GLN A 510 23.14 14.97 4.41
N VAL A 511 22.14 14.10 4.53
CA VAL A 511 21.53 13.42 3.37
C VAL A 511 20.81 14.45 2.51
N LYS A 512 21.16 14.50 1.22
CA LYS A 512 20.56 15.43 0.25
C LYS A 512 19.55 14.78 -0.69
N ASN A 513 19.78 13.54 -1.06
CA ASN A 513 19.01 12.85 -2.09
C ASN A 513 18.60 11.48 -1.59
N LEU A 514 17.35 11.12 -1.85
CA LEU A 514 16.85 9.76 -1.68
C LEU A 514 16.86 9.07 -3.04
N GLY A 515 17.65 7.99 -3.18
CA GLY A 515 17.75 7.22 -4.42
C GLY A 515 16.44 6.53 -4.82
N ASP A 516 16.39 6.04 -6.05
CA ASP A 516 15.21 5.39 -6.60
C ASP A 516 14.86 4.13 -5.81
N ALA A 517 13.58 4.00 -5.45
CA ALA A 517 13.03 2.90 -4.65
C ALA A 517 13.80 2.63 -3.34
N CYS A 518 14.55 3.61 -2.80
CA CYS A 518 15.45 3.37 -1.68
C CYS A 518 14.75 2.89 -0.41
N PHE A 519 13.48 3.23 -0.21
CA PHE A 519 12.63 2.75 0.87
C PHE A 519 11.31 2.12 0.37
N ALA A 520 11.28 1.63 -0.87
CA ALA A 520 10.09 0.97 -1.37
C ALA A 520 9.80 -0.32 -0.57
N ASP A 521 8.52 -0.61 -0.31
CA ASP A 521 8.02 -1.76 0.43
C ASP A 521 8.44 -1.78 1.92
N CYS A 522 8.73 -0.61 2.50
CA CYS A 522 9.04 -0.46 3.93
C CYS A 522 7.79 -0.36 4.81
N GLY A 523 7.91 -0.80 6.07
CA GLY A 523 6.82 -0.84 7.05
C GLY A 523 6.59 0.44 7.85
N PHE A 524 6.98 1.61 7.34
CA PHE A 524 6.93 2.86 8.11
C PHE A 524 5.51 3.26 8.49
N GLU A 525 5.28 3.56 9.77
CA GLU A 525 4.04 4.22 10.21
C GLU A 525 4.17 5.75 10.10
N SER A 526 5.38 6.26 10.38
CA SER A 526 5.78 7.66 10.20
C SER A 526 7.26 7.73 9.82
N LEU A 527 7.63 8.75 9.05
CA LEU A 527 9.02 9.01 8.68
C LEU A 527 9.27 10.51 8.72
N ALA A 528 10.22 10.94 9.56
CA ALA A 528 10.68 12.31 9.59
C ALA A 528 11.89 12.46 8.64
N LEU A 529 11.68 13.14 7.52
CA LEU A 529 12.77 13.49 6.60
C LEU A 529 13.63 14.61 7.20
N PRO A 530 14.96 14.58 7.04
CA PRO A 530 15.83 15.63 7.57
C PRO A 530 15.74 16.93 6.74
N ASP A 531 16.09 18.06 7.37
CA ASP A 531 15.95 19.42 6.82
C ASP A 531 16.80 19.72 5.58
N HIS A 532 17.62 18.77 5.10
CA HIS A 532 18.53 18.95 3.96
C HIS A 532 18.18 18.12 2.73
N ILE A 533 17.07 17.36 2.76
CA ILE A 533 16.59 16.65 1.57
C ILE A 533 16.23 17.66 0.48
N GLU A 534 16.86 17.53 -0.68
CA GLU A 534 16.61 18.32 -1.88
C GLU A 534 15.78 17.54 -2.90
N THR A 535 15.98 16.22 -3.01
CA THR A 535 15.30 15.38 -4.01
C THR A 535 14.78 14.07 -3.44
N ILE A 536 13.57 13.69 -3.86
CA ILE A 536 12.95 12.37 -3.59
C ILE A 536 12.81 11.63 -4.92
N GLY A 537 13.58 10.55 -5.08
CA GLY A 537 13.68 9.78 -6.32
C GLY A 537 12.43 8.96 -6.67
N LYS A 538 12.48 8.33 -7.85
CA LYS A 538 11.40 7.54 -8.43
C LYS A 538 11.05 6.40 -7.48
N GLU A 539 9.76 6.22 -7.17
CA GLU A 539 9.28 5.14 -6.31
C GLU A 539 9.96 5.06 -4.92
N ALA A 540 10.61 6.13 -4.44
CA ALA A 540 11.41 6.11 -3.22
C ALA A 540 10.67 5.51 -2.00
N PHE A 541 9.35 5.70 -1.92
CA PHE A 541 8.47 5.18 -0.89
C PHE A 541 7.38 4.24 -1.43
N ARG A 542 7.53 3.67 -2.63
CA ARG A 542 6.50 2.80 -3.24
C ARG A 542 6.00 1.76 -2.24
N ASP A 543 4.69 1.56 -2.17
CA ASP A 543 4.04 0.56 -1.32
C ASP A 543 4.35 0.67 0.20
N CYS A 544 4.74 1.86 0.68
CA CYS A 544 4.78 2.17 2.12
C CYS A 544 3.35 2.33 2.69
N LYS A 545 2.54 1.26 2.65
CA LYS A 545 1.09 1.28 2.91
C LYS A 545 0.68 1.69 4.33
N GLN A 546 1.61 1.64 5.28
CA GLN A 546 1.37 2.02 6.69
C GLN A 546 1.65 3.50 6.97
N MET A 547 2.28 4.22 6.04
CA MET A 547 2.72 5.60 6.26
C MET A 547 1.51 6.54 6.24
N LYS A 548 1.27 7.25 7.35
CA LYS A 548 0.07 8.11 7.52
C LYS A 548 0.27 9.55 7.09
N ALA A 549 1.47 10.08 7.19
CA ALA A 549 1.75 11.48 6.85
C ALA A 549 3.18 11.65 6.36
N VAL A 550 3.38 12.67 5.52
CA VAL A 550 4.69 13.04 4.96
C VAL A 550 4.91 14.53 5.20
N HIS A 551 6.06 14.88 5.78
CA HIS A 551 6.48 16.28 5.95
C HIS A 551 7.59 16.62 4.97
N LEU A 552 7.43 17.71 4.23
CA LEU A 552 8.43 18.26 3.33
C LEU A 552 9.07 19.50 3.94
N SER A 553 10.39 19.45 4.13
CA SER A 553 11.16 20.58 4.66
C SER A 553 11.28 21.73 3.65
N ALA A 554 11.83 22.86 4.08
CA ALA A 554 12.07 24.03 3.23
C ALA A 554 13.03 23.78 2.06
N THR A 555 13.84 22.71 2.11
CA THR A 555 14.89 22.43 1.11
C THR A 555 14.44 21.54 -0.03
N VAL A 556 13.28 20.87 0.07
CA VAL A 556 12.82 19.94 -0.97
C VAL A 556 12.55 20.71 -2.27
N LYS A 557 13.30 20.36 -3.33
CA LYS A 557 13.25 20.99 -4.65
C LYS A 557 12.43 20.19 -5.64
N SER A 558 12.57 18.87 -5.62
CA SER A 558 11.85 17.98 -6.53
C SER A 558 11.41 16.70 -5.85
N ILE A 559 10.27 16.20 -6.31
CA ILE A 559 9.69 14.91 -5.95
C ILE A 559 9.34 14.25 -7.25
N GLU A 560 9.89 13.07 -7.51
CA GLU A 560 9.51 12.31 -8.69
C GLU A 560 8.03 11.91 -8.63
N PRO A 561 7.28 11.98 -9.75
CA PRO A 561 5.83 11.83 -9.72
C PRO A 561 5.33 10.50 -9.12
N SER A 562 6.12 9.43 -9.22
CA SER A 562 5.80 8.10 -8.67
C SER A 562 6.42 7.81 -7.30
N ALA A 563 7.02 8.80 -6.63
CA ALA A 563 7.72 8.62 -5.35
C ALA A 563 6.87 7.91 -4.28
N PHE A 564 5.55 8.10 -4.30
CA PHE A 564 4.59 7.55 -3.33
C PHE A 564 3.57 6.59 -3.97
N LYS A 565 3.92 5.95 -5.10
CA LYS A 565 3.07 4.95 -5.78
C LYS A 565 2.60 3.88 -4.78
N GLY A 566 1.30 3.54 -4.76
CA GLY A 566 0.77 2.48 -3.89
C GLY A 566 0.74 2.81 -2.39
N CYS A 567 1.07 4.04 -1.98
CA CYS A 567 1.02 4.48 -0.58
C CYS A 567 -0.42 4.76 -0.11
N THR A 568 -1.23 3.71 0.02
CA THR A 568 -2.66 3.81 0.35
C THR A 568 -2.98 4.38 1.74
N GLY A 569 -1.99 4.48 2.63
CA GLY A 569 -2.15 4.94 4.01
C GLY A 569 -2.02 6.45 4.23
N ILE A 570 -1.48 7.20 3.27
CA ILE A 570 -1.15 8.63 3.47
C ILE A 570 -2.44 9.44 3.59
N GLN A 571 -2.64 10.08 4.73
CA GLN A 571 -3.79 10.95 5.03
C GLN A 571 -3.45 12.43 4.85
N ALA A 572 -2.17 12.83 4.90
CA ALA A 572 -1.77 14.22 4.67
C ALA A 572 -0.30 14.38 4.27
N PHE A 573 -0.06 15.34 3.38
CA PHE A 573 1.22 16.02 3.20
C PHE A 573 1.21 17.33 4.00
N THR A 574 2.33 17.62 4.63
CA THR A 574 2.62 18.94 5.23
C THR A 574 3.89 19.50 4.60
N VAL A 575 3.98 20.82 4.48
CA VAL A 575 5.11 21.49 3.84
C VAL A 575 5.52 22.66 4.72
N ASP A 576 6.82 22.83 4.95
CA ASP A 576 7.37 24.03 5.59
C ASP A 576 6.96 25.30 4.83
N ASP A 577 6.50 26.33 5.55
CA ASP A 577 6.05 27.60 4.97
C ASP A 577 7.12 28.28 4.09
N ASN A 578 8.40 28.03 4.36
CA ASN A 578 9.53 28.57 3.62
C ASN A 578 9.91 27.74 2.38
N ASN A 579 9.28 26.58 2.14
CA ASN A 579 9.54 25.81 0.92
C ASN A 579 9.16 26.65 -0.31
N PRO A 580 10.07 26.82 -1.31
CA PRO A 580 9.81 27.69 -2.45
C PRO A 580 9.00 27.02 -3.58
N ASN A 581 8.86 25.69 -3.59
CA ASN A 581 8.30 24.92 -4.71
C ASN A 581 6.91 24.33 -4.41
N PHE A 582 6.67 23.96 -3.15
CA PHE A 582 5.50 23.22 -2.73
C PHE A 582 4.72 23.93 -1.62
N ALA A 583 3.45 23.58 -1.51
CA ALA A 583 2.59 23.93 -0.39
C ALA A 583 1.63 22.77 -0.10
N ALA A 584 1.09 22.71 1.11
CA ALA A 584 -0.02 21.83 1.43
C ALA A 584 -1.34 22.61 1.39
N SER A 585 -2.41 21.98 0.93
CA SER A 585 -3.78 22.48 1.05
C SER A 585 -4.68 21.34 1.51
N GLN A 586 -5.20 21.43 2.74
CA GLN A 586 -6.05 20.38 3.34
C GLN A 586 -5.45 18.96 3.24
N GLY A 587 -4.15 18.85 3.52
CA GLY A 587 -3.40 17.60 3.43
C GLY A 587 -2.98 17.20 2.02
N MET A 588 -3.45 17.85 0.95
CA MET A 588 -3.00 17.59 -0.42
C MET A 588 -1.71 18.35 -0.72
N LEU A 589 -0.81 17.73 -1.50
CA LEU A 589 0.42 18.37 -1.94
C LEU A 589 0.16 19.15 -3.23
N CYS A 590 0.50 20.44 -3.23
CA CYS A 590 0.36 21.33 -4.36
C CYS A 590 1.69 21.99 -4.72
N ASP A 591 1.74 22.67 -5.87
CA ASP A 591 2.74 23.71 -6.11
C ASP A 591 2.62 24.85 -5.10
N LYS A 592 3.65 25.70 -5.00
CA LYS A 592 3.69 26.80 -4.03
C LYS A 592 2.49 27.76 -4.15
N ALA A 593 1.99 27.95 -5.38
CA ALA A 593 0.86 28.80 -5.68
C ALA A 593 -0.51 28.15 -5.37
N LYS A 594 -0.53 26.85 -5.00
CA LYS A 594 -1.75 26.04 -4.81
C LYS A 594 -2.65 26.03 -6.06
N THR A 595 -2.06 26.08 -7.25
CA THR A 595 -2.76 26.04 -8.54
C THR A 595 -2.66 24.68 -9.22
N THR A 596 -1.63 23.89 -8.91
CA THR A 596 -1.45 22.54 -9.45
C THR A 596 -1.44 21.52 -8.33
N LEU A 597 -2.36 20.55 -8.39
CA LEU A 597 -2.33 19.40 -7.49
C LEU A 597 -1.16 18.50 -7.91
N LYS A 598 -0.20 18.29 -7.00
CA LYS A 598 0.99 17.46 -7.25
C LYS A 598 0.76 16.01 -6.85
N LEU A 599 0.23 15.79 -5.65
CA LEU A 599 -0.11 14.46 -5.14
C LEU A 599 -1.36 14.54 -4.26
N TYR A 600 -2.28 13.63 -4.49
CA TYR A 600 -3.45 13.39 -3.66
C TYR A 600 -3.16 12.29 -2.64
N PRO A 601 -3.36 12.52 -1.33
CA PRO A 601 -3.22 11.48 -0.33
C PRO A 601 -4.32 10.42 -0.50
N ALA A 602 -3.95 9.18 -0.82
CA ALA A 602 -4.92 8.09 -1.00
C ALA A 602 -5.79 7.82 0.25
N GLY A 603 -5.30 8.18 1.44
CA GLY A 603 -6.05 8.11 2.70
C GLY A 603 -7.12 9.19 2.88
N LEU A 604 -7.19 10.21 2.01
CA LEU A 604 -8.28 11.20 1.97
C LEU A 604 -9.44 10.81 1.04
N ILE A 605 -9.32 9.67 0.34
CA ILE A 605 -10.36 9.20 -0.58
C ILE A 605 -11.66 8.93 0.18
N ASN A 606 -12.74 9.46 -0.35
CA ASN A 606 -14.08 9.36 0.21
C ASN A 606 -15.03 8.78 -0.85
N ASP A 607 -15.84 7.80 -0.47
CA ASP A 607 -16.73 7.08 -1.39
C ASP A 607 -18.01 7.85 -1.75
N GLU A 608 -18.35 8.89 -1.00
CA GLU A 608 -19.41 9.84 -1.31
C GLU A 608 -18.91 11.03 -2.15
N ALA A 609 -17.73 11.60 -1.83
CA ALA A 609 -17.13 12.71 -2.57
C ALA A 609 -15.63 12.89 -2.29
N THR A 610 -14.76 12.49 -3.22
CA THR A 610 -13.32 12.81 -3.19
C THR A 610 -13.10 14.17 -3.84
N VAL A 611 -12.92 15.21 -3.02
CA VAL A 611 -12.88 16.61 -3.48
C VAL A 611 -11.46 17.15 -3.67
N ILE A 612 -11.30 18.03 -4.65
CA ILE A 612 -10.07 18.78 -4.93
C ILE A 612 -10.31 20.29 -4.65
N PRO A 613 -9.33 21.05 -4.12
CA PRO A 613 -9.47 22.47 -3.84
C PRO A 613 -9.92 23.31 -5.05
N PRO A 614 -10.91 24.20 -4.89
CA PRO A 614 -11.29 25.18 -5.92
C PRO A 614 -10.20 26.10 -6.47
N SER A 615 -9.07 26.25 -5.75
CA SER A 615 -7.89 26.98 -6.20
C SER A 615 -7.10 26.23 -7.29
N ILE A 616 -7.27 24.91 -7.41
CA ILE A 616 -6.60 24.10 -8.43
C ILE A 616 -7.12 24.46 -9.82
N THR A 617 -6.20 24.74 -10.73
CA THR A 617 -6.42 24.98 -12.16
C THR A 617 -5.87 23.85 -13.02
N ALA A 618 -5.01 22.99 -12.47
CA ALA A 618 -4.44 21.83 -13.15
C ALA A 618 -4.27 20.63 -12.20
N ILE A 619 -4.69 19.45 -12.65
CA ILE A 619 -4.32 18.18 -12.02
C ILE A 619 -2.96 17.78 -12.60
N GLY A 620 -1.95 17.72 -11.75
CA GLY A 620 -0.57 17.43 -12.15
C GLY A 620 -0.37 16.00 -12.60
N ASP A 621 0.81 15.75 -13.15
CA ASP A 621 1.22 14.40 -13.55
C ASP A 621 1.23 13.48 -12.31
N TYR A 622 0.68 12.28 -12.45
CA TYR A 622 0.60 11.25 -11.40
C TYR A 622 -0.14 11.66 -10.11
N ALA A 623 -0.95 12.72 -10.15
CA ALA A 623 -1.59 13.27 -8.94
C ALA A 623 -2.41 12.25 -8.14
N PHE A 624 -3.11 11.31 -8.78
CA PHE A 624 -3.84 10.21 -8.15
C PHE A 624 -3.25 8.84 -8.50
N TYR A 625 -2.00 8.78 -8.99
CA TYR A 625 -1.45 7.54 -9.52
C TYR A 625 -1.47 6.37 -8.54
N ASP A 626 -2.08 5.25 -8.96
CA ASP A 626 -2.20 4.01 -8.21
C ASP A 626 -2.91 4.17 -6.85
N CYS A 627 -3.96 5.02 -6.83
CA CYS A 627 -4.87 5.14 -5.72
C CYS A 627 -5.88 3.99 -5.75
N GLU A 628 -5.47 2.80 -5.30
CA GLU A 628 -6.22 1.52 -5.38
C GLU A 628 -7.70 1.56 -4.91
N ASN A 629 -8.09 2.55 -4.09
CA ASN A 629 -9.44 2.70 -3.53
C ASN A 629 -10.24 3.87 -4.13
N LEU A 630 -9.69 4.58 -5.11
CA LEU A 630 -10.36 5.71 -5.75
C LEU A 630 -11.58 5.22 -6.54
N THR A 631 -12.77 5.70 -6.19
CA THR A 631 -14.03 5.35 -6.88
C THR A 631 -14.67 6.53 -7.58
N ASN A 632 -14.41 7.74 -7.08
CA ASN A 632 -14.95 8.98 -7.58
C ASN A 632 -13.95 10.12 -7.39
N VAL A 633 -14.10 11.18 -8.19
CA VAL A 633 -13.34 12.44 -8.05
C VAL A 633 -14.23 13.62 -8.43
N VAL A 634 -14.20 14.68 -7.63
CA VAL A 634 -14.87 15.96 -7.91
C VAL A 634 -13.83 16.98 -8.35
N ILE A 635 -13.82 17.30 -9.64
CA ILE A 635 -12.93 18.24 -10.29
C ILE A 635 -13.55 19.66 -10.23
N PRO A 636 -12.86 20.66 -9.64
CA PRO A 636 -13.42 21.97 -9.37
C PRO A 636 -13.49 22.89 -10.59
N GLN A 637 -14.12 24.05 -10.40
CA GLN A 637 -14.55 24.99 -11.43
C GLN A 637 -13.43 25.47 -12.35
N LYS A 638 -12.23 25.70 -11.82
CA LYS A 638 -11.14 26.34 -12.57
C LYS A 638 -10.18 25.36 -13.24
N VAL A 639 -10.39 24.05 -13.09
CA VAL A 639 -9.51 23.05 -13.71
C VAL A 639 -9.64 23.09 -15.22
N SER A 640 -8.51 23.24 -15.89
CA SER A 640 -8.39 23.35 -17.34
C SER A 640 -7.35 22.40 -17.94
N LYS A 641 -6.67 21.59 -17.10
CA LYS A 641 -5.63 20.63 -17.51
C LYS A 641 -5.58 19.39 -16.62
N ILE A 642 -5.34 18.23 -17.22
CA ILE A 642 -5.10 16.94 -16.56
C ILE A 642 -3.79 16.35 -17.09
N GLY A 643 -2.84 16.10 -16.18
CA GLY A 643 -1.49 15.66 -16.50
C GLY A 643 -1.35 14.20 -16.94
N VAL A 644 -0.11 13.81 -17.25
CA VAL A 644 0.31 12.43 -17.55
C VAL A 644 -0.06 11.51 -16.40
N ARG A 645 -0.73 10.39 -16.68
CA ARG A 645 -1.12 9.38 -15.66
C ARG A 645 -1.77 9.96 -14.41
N ALA A 646 -2.44 11.10 -14.53
CA ALA A 646 -3.07 11.77 -13.39
C ALA A 646 -4.02 10.86 -12.61
N PHE A 647 -4.71 9.94 -13.32
CA PHE A 647 -5.56 8.88 -12.78
C PHE A 647 -5.09 7.48 -13.25
N GLY A 648 -3.78 7.30 -13.42
CA GLY A 648 -3.22 6.03 -13.89
C GLY A 648 -3.31 4.95 -12.80
N LEU A 649 -3.66 3.73 -13.19
CA LEU A 649 -3.85 2.54 -12.34
C LEU A 649 -5.03 2.61 -11.36
N ASP A 650 -5.90 3.62 -11.46
CA ASP A 650 -7.07 3.80 -10.59
C ASP A 650 -8.26 2.91 -11.00
N ASN A 651 -8.07 1.60 -11.04
CA ASN A 651 -8.99 0.63 -11.66
C ASN A 651 -10.41 0.58 -11.06
N LYS A 652 -10.65 1.21 -9.92
CA LYS A 652 -11.99 1.32 -9.28
C LYS A 652 -12.72 2.63 -9.59
N LEU A 653 -12.06 3.58 -10.25
CA LEU A 653 -12.64 4.87 -10.60
C LEU A 653 -13.81 4.64 -11.56
N ASN A 654 -15.00 5.04 -11.14
CA ASN A 654 -16.24 4.79 -11.88
C ASN A 654 -17.12 6.02 -12.04
N SER A 655 -16.76 7.14 -11.42
CA SER A 655 -17.43 8.42 -11.63
C SER A 655 -16.48 9.61 -11.52
N ILE A 656 -16.66 10.60 -12.38
CA ILE A 656 -15.97 11.90 -12.25
C ILE A 656 -17.00 12.99 -12.37
N THR A 657 -16.99 13.91 -11.40
CA THR A 657 -17.86 15.08 -11.40
C THR A 657 -17.06 16.31 -11.80
N LEU A 658 -17.44 16.94 -12.90
CA LEU A 658 -16.76 18.09 -13.50
C LEU A 658 -17.58 19.35 -13.21
N LEU A 659 -17.16 20.10 -12.19
CA LEU A 659 -17.75 21.40 -11.85
C LEU A 659 -17.18 22.55 -12.71
N CYS A 660 -16.32 22.23 -13.68
CA CYS A 660 -15.56 23.16 -14.50
C CYS A 660 -16.42 24.26 -15.15
N ASP A 661 -15.95 25.50 -15.17
CA ASP A 661 -16.64 26.64 -15.83
C ASP A 661 -16.66 26.50 -17.36
N ALA A 662 -15.75 25.69 -17.91
CA ALA A 662 -15.70 25.34 -19.33
C ALA A 662 -15.27 23.87 -19.49
N VAL A 663 -15.50 23.31 -20.68
CA VAL A 663 -14.96 21.99 -21.03
C VAL A 663 -13.44 22.05 -21.03
N ILE A 664 -12.80 21.11 -20.31
CA ILE A 664 -11.35 20.95 -20.35
C ILE A 664 -10.94 20.59 -21.79
N PRO A 665 -10.06 21.38 -22.45
CA PRO A 665 -9.64 21.12 -23.82
C PRO A 665 -8.99 19.74 -23.98
N GLU A 666 -9.25 19.06 -25.10
CA GLU A 666 -8.66 17.74 -25.39
C GLU A 666 -7.13 17.78 -25.38
N ASP A 667 -6.52 18.83 -25.95
CA ASP A 667 -5.06 19.03 -25.96
C ASP A 667 -4.45 19.20 -24.55
N ASN A 668 -5.28 19.46 -23.54
CA ASN A 668 -4.87 19.60 -22.14
C ASN A 668 -5.11 18.32 -21.32
N VAL A 669 -5.45 17.21 -21.97
CA VAL A 669 -5.52 15.87 -21.37
C VAL A 669 -4.56 14.98 -22.15
N ASN A 670 -3.70 14.23 -21.45
CA ASN A 670 -2.77 13.36 -22.14
C ASN A 670 -3.49 12.11 -22.65
N THR A 671 -3.44 11.86 -23.95
CA THR A 671 -4.04 10.69 -24.61
C THR A 671 -3.00 9.82 -25.34
N THR A 672 -1.71 10.08 -25.14
CA THR A 672 -0.65 9.26 -25.73
C THR A 672 -0.66 7.89 -25.05
N ALA A 673 -0.63 6.79 -25.82
CA ALA A 673 -0.82 5.45 -25.28
C ALA A 673 0.12 5.10 -24.10
N ALA A 674 1.36 5.59 -24.13
CA ALA A 674 2.34 5.37 -23.07
C ALA A 674 2.18 6.29 -21.85
N ASP A 675 1.32 7.31 -21.90
CA ASP A 675 1.25 8.39 -20.90
C ASP A 675 -0.18 8.91 -20.67
N MET A 676 -1.20 8.09 -20.95
CA MET A 676 -2.59 8.51 -20.87
C MET A 676 -2.93 9.01 -19.46
N SER A 677 -3.67 10.11 -19.37
CA SER A 677 -4.15 10.65 -18.10
C SER A 677 -5.04 9.65 -17.35
N PHE A 678 -5.77 8.82 -18.10
CA PHE A 678 -6.61 7.73 -17.61
C PHE A 678 -6.06 6.44 -18.23
N ASP A 679 -5.38 5.65 -17.41
CA ASP A 679 -4.63 4.46 -17.83
C ASP A 679 -4.93 3.36 -16.82
N ASP A 680 -5.29 2.15 -17.26
CA ASP A 680 -5.51 1.00 -16.38
C ASP A 680 -4.26 0.09 -16.27
N GLY A 681 -3.16 0.49 -16.90
CA GLY A 681 -1.89 -0.22 -16.94
C GLY A 681 -1.82 -1.28 -18.04
N SER A 682 -2.91 -1.50 -18.77
CA SER A 682 -2.92 -2.30 -19.98
C SER A 682 -2.98 -1.36 -21.18
N LEU A 683 -2.06 -1.54 -22.14
CA LEU A 683 -2.04 -0.76 -23.39
C LEU A 683 -3.26 -1.07 -24.31
N GLY A 684 -4.41 -1.52 -23.77
CA GLY A 684 -5.53 -2.06 -24.55
C GLY A 684 -6.89 -2.24 -23.88
N THR A 685 -7.07 -2.12 -22.55
CA THR A 685 -8.41 -1.95 -21.94
C THR A 685 -8.66 -0.51 -21.53
N ASP A 686 -9.87 -0.04 -21.86
CA ASP A 686 -10.17 1.37 -21.85
C ASP A 686 -10.87 1.77 -20.54
N MET A 687 -10.15 2.47 -19.66
CA MET A 687 -10.66 3.03 -18.41
C MET A 687 -11.91 3.91 -18.63
N TYR A 688 -12.06 4.54 -19.80
CA TYR A 688 -13.23 5.38 -20.13
C TYR A 688 -14.55 4.59 -20.01
N SER A 689 -14.53 3.30 -20.33
CA SER A 689 -15.73 2.42 -20.32
C SER A 689 -16.30 2.15 -18.92
N ASN A 690 -15.54 2.43 -17.87
CA ASN A 690 -15.95 2.26 -16.47
C ASN A 690 -16.49 3.54 -15.85
N ILE A 691 -16.13 4.70 -16.40
CA ILE A 691 -16.32 6.00 -15.75
C ILE A 691 -17.55 6.73 -16.31
N THR A 692 -18.48 7.09 -15.42
CA THR A 692 -19.58 8.01 -15.72
C THR A 692 -19.18 9.45 -15.39
N LEU A 693 -19.32 10.36 -16.34
CA LEU A 693 -19.09 11.78 -16.15
C LEU A 693 -20.37 12.48 -15.71
N TYR A 694 -20.27 13.31 -14.67
CA TYR A 694 -21.33 14.22 -14.25
C TYR A 694 -20.88 15.66 -14.50
N VAL A 695 -21.58 16.36 -15.40
CA VAL A 695 -21.19 17.69 -15.89
C VAL A 695 -22.29 18.71 -15.59
N ARG A 696 -21.91 19.98 -15.56
CA ARG A 696 -22.90 21.07 -15.45
C ARG A 696 -23.85 21.08 -16.64
N LYS A 697 -25.11 21.40 -16.37
CA LYS A 697 -26.23 21.32 -17.34
C LYS A 697 -26.05 22.21 -18.55
N ASP A 698 -25.49 23.40 -18.36
CA ASP A 698 -25.14 24.36 -19.40
C ASP A 698 -23.98 23.89 -20.31
N LEU A 699 -23.18 22.92 -19.86
CA LEU A 699 -22.04 22.36 -20.63
C LEU A 699 -22.32 20.97 -21.21
N MET A 700 -23.50 20.39 -20.96
CA MET A 700 -23.86 19.03 -21.36
C MET A 700 -23.64 18.78 -22.85
N ASP A 701 -24.22 19.62 -23.71
CA ASP A 701 -24.09 19.49 -25.17
C ASP A 701 -22.63 19.61 -25.62
N THR A 702 -21.85 20.48 -24.98
CA THR A 702 -20.43 20.66 -25.32
C THR A 702 -19.60 19.41 -24.99
N TYR A 703 -19.83 18.79 -23.82
CA TYR A 703 -19.18 17.55 -23.44
C TYR A 703 -19.59 16.37 -24.33
N GLN A 704 -20.89 16.24 -24.64
CA GLN A 704 -21.39 15.16 -25.51
C GLN A 704 -20.87 15.24 -26.95
N ASN A 705 -20.61 16.45 -27.45
CA ASN A 705 -20.08 16.66 -28.80
C ASN A 705 -18.54 16.65 -28.87
N ASN A 706 -17.84 16.70 -27.74
CA ASN A 706 -16.38 16.69 -27.69
C ASN A 706 -15.81 15.31 -28.05
N SER A 707 -14.77 15.28 -28.89
CA SER A 707 -14.13 14.05 -29.41
C SER A 707 -13.56 13.14 -28.33
N PHE A 708 -12.96 13.72 -27.30
CA PHE A 708 -12.37 12.99 -26.18
C PHE A 708 -13.40 12.59 -25.13
N TRP A 709 -14.14 13.57 -24.58
CA TRP A 709 -15.01 13.32 -23.43
C TRP A 709 -16.18 12.37 -23.71
N LYS A 710 -16.64 12.26 -24.96
CA LYS A 710 -17.69 11.31 -25.36
C LYS A 710 -17.27 9.84 -25.33
N LYS A 711 -15.97 9.54 -25.14
CA LYS A 711 -15.45 8.17 -25.03
C LYS A 711 -15.84 7.50 -23.71
N PHE A 712 -16.14 8.29 -22.68
CA PHE A 712 -16.53 7.82 -21.36
C PHE A 712 -17.89 7.10 -21.37
N LYS A 713 -18.07 6.15 -20.45
CA LYS A 713 -19.24 5.26 -20.35
C LYS A 713 -20.58 5.97 -20.55
N ALA A 714 -20.74 7.12 -19.89
CA ALA A 714 -21.90 7.98 -20.00
C ALA A 714 -21.55 9.39 -19.55
N ILE A 715 -22.22 10.39 -20.13
CA ILE A 715 -22.20 11.77 -19.67
C ILE A 715 -23.61 12.08 -19.16
N LYS A 716 -23.71 12.54 -17.92
CA LYS A 716 -24.95 12.88 -17.22
C LYS A 716 -24.83 14.26 -16.61
N THR A 717 -25.95 14.84 -16.20
CA THR A 717 -25.99 16.17 -15.59
C THR A 717 -26.86 16.17 -14.34
N SER A 718 -27.09 17.35 -13.77
CA SER A 718 -27.99 17.53 -12.64
C SER A 718 -29.41 17.07 -12.97
N PHE A 719 -30.13 16.65 -11.93
CA PHE A 719 -31.53 16.25 -12.03
C PHE A 719 -32.34 16.97 -10.96
N THR A 720 -33.64 17.05 -11.19
CA THR A 720 -34.57 17.79 -10.33
C THR A 720 -35.58 16.82 -9.72
N VAL A 721 -35.82 16.96 -8.43
CA VAL A 721 -36.87 16.21 -7.72
C VAL A 721 -37.87 17.19 -7.12
N GLN A 722 -39.12 16.76 -7.01
CA GLN A 722 -40.13 17.56 -6.33
C GLN A 722 -39.78 17.64 -4.83
N HIS A 723 -39.80 18.86 -4.29
CA HIS A 723 -39.62 19.09 -2.86
C HIS A 723 -40.70 18.31 -2.08
N PRO A 724 -40.36 17.51 -1.06
CA PRO A 724 -41.34 16.69 -0.35
C PRO A 724 -42.51 17.51 0.22
N GLY A 725 -43.73 17.29 -0.27
CA GLY A 725 -44.93 18.00 0.17
C GLY A 725 -45.14 19.39 -0.45
N GLY A 726 -44.25 19.85 -1.33
CA GLY A 726 -44.39 21.11 -2.07
C GLY A 726 -45.28 20.99 -3.32
N THR A 727 -45.59 22.14 -3.93
CA THR A 727 -46.28 22.18 -5.24
C THR A 727 -45.39 21.63 -6.37
N THR A 728 -45.95 21.40 -7.56
CA THR A 728 -45.18 20.85 -8.71
C THR A 728 -44.01 21.72 -9.15
N ASP A 729 -44.02 23.02 -8.83
CA ASP A 729 -42.98 23.98 -9.20
C ASP A 729 -41.89 24.14 -8.10
N GLU A 730 -42.11 23.57 -6.92
CA GLU A 730 -41.18 23.57 -5.80
C GLU A 730 -40.30 22.33 -5.88
N THR A 731 -39.06 22.55 -6.30
CA THR A 731 -38.15 21.47 -6.66
C THR A 731 -36.75 21.71 -6.14
N ASP A 732 -36.06 20.62 -5.84
CA ASP A 732 -34.64 20.61 -5.50
C ASP A 732 -33.83 20.03 -6.67
N GLU A 733 -32.74 20.69 -7.02
CA GLU A 733 -31.81 20.28 -8.06
C GLU A 733 -30.53 19.72 -7.44
N PHE A 734 -30.15 18.51 -7.85
CA PHE A 734 -29.00 17.79 -7.35
C PHE A 734 -28.04 17.42 -8.47
N LEU A 735 -26.73 17.47 -8.18
CA LEU A 735 -25.68 16.90 -9.02
C LEU A 735 -25.02 15.72 -8.30
N PRO A 736 -25.00 14.53 -8.92
CA PRO A 736 -24.12 13.44 -8.50
C PRO A 736 -22.67 13.85 -8.27
N LEU A 737 -22.11 13.43 -7.14
CA LEU A 737 -20.68 13.54 -6.84
C LEU A 737 -19.96 12.20 -7.00
N SER A 738 -20.67 11.14 -6.59
CA SER A 738 -20.28 9.74 -6.73
C SER A 738 -21.54 8.87 -6.86
N GLN A 739 -21.41 7.55 -6.83
CA GLN A 739 -22.55 6.64 -6.68
C GLN A 739 -23.29 6.76 -5.34
N LYS A 740 -22.68 7.41 -4.34
CA LYS A 740 -23.23 7.57 -2.97
C LYS A 740 -23.49 9.02 -2.56
N GLY A 741 -22.79 10.00 -3.12
CA GLY A 741 -22.93 11.42 -2.74
C GLY A 741 -23.66 12.29 -3.76
N LEU A 742 -24.31 13.36 -3.25
CA LEU A 742 -25.00 14.41 -4.01
C LEU A 742 -24.63 15.81 -3.51
N LEU A 743 -24.47 16.71 -4.47
CA LEU A 743 -24.43 18.15 -4.29
C LEU A 743 -25.84 18.72 -4.45
N LEU A 744 -26.36 19.39 -3.42
CA LEU A 744 -27.54 20.25 -3.55
C LEU A 744 -27.14 21.54 -4.27
N ILE A 745 -27.57 21.71 -5.52
CA ILE A 745 -27.25 22.88 -6.34
C ILE A 745 -28.21 24.03 -6.03
N LYS A 746 -29.50 23.71 -5.92
CA LYS A 746 -30.56 24.72 -5.82
C LYS A 746 -31.83 24.14 -5.23
N THR A 747 -32.51 24.89 -4.37
CA THR A 747 -33.90 24.65 -3.98
C THR A 747 -34.83 25.74 -4.51
N LYS A 748 -36.11 25.42 -4.66
CA LYS A 748 -37.21 26.37 -4.88
C LYS A 748 -38.28 26.26 -3.80
N SER A 749 -37.98 25.62 -2.67
CA SER A 749 -38.90 25.49 -1.54
C SER A 749 -39.38 26.85 -1.06
N LYS A 750 -40.67 26.94 -0.76
CA LYS A 750 -41.27 28.10 -0.09
C LYS A 750 -41.54 27.86 1.38
N ASP A 751 -41.36 26.62 1.86
CA ASP A 751 -41.49 26.27 3.27
C ASP A 751 -40.59 27.17 4.14
N PRO A 752 -41.12 27.83 5.18
CA PRO A 752 -40.30 28.53 6.16
C PRO A 752 -39.28 27.63 6.85
N VAL A 753 -39.57 26.34 7.02
CA VAL A 753 -38.61 25.33 7.50
C VAL A 753 -38.26 24.39 6.35
N TYR A 754 -37.06 24.56 5.78
CA TYR A 754 -36.53 23.68 4.75
C TYR A 754 -35.79 22.50 5.39
N VAL A 755 -36.26 21.29 5.13
CA VAL A 755 -35.60 20.05 5.59
C VAL A 755 -34.90 19.41 4.40
N ALA A 756 -33.56 19.43 4.41
CA ALA A 756 -32.78 18.82 3.35
C ALA A 756 -33.04 17.30 3.31
N PRO A 757 -33.34 16.72 2.14
CA PRO A 757 -33.55 15.28 2.03
C PRO A 757 -32.26 14.55 2.39
N GLN A 758 -32.36 13.50 3.20
CA GLN A 758 -31.21 12.68 3.58
C GLN A 758 -30.69 11.89 2.38
N GLU A 759 -31.60 11.18 1.72
CA GLU A 759 -31.35 10.39 0.53
C GLU A 759 -32.26 10.86 -0.60
N VAL A 760 -31.73 10.89 -1.81
CA VAL A 760 -32.50 11.16 -3.02
C VAL A 760 -32.29 10.03 -4.02
N VAL A 761 -33.39 9.58 -4.63
CA VAL A 761 -33.38 8.58 -5.70
C VAL A 761 -33.41 9.29 -7.05
N ASN A 762 -32.40 9.06 -7.90
CA ASN A 762 -32.43 9.52 -9.28
C ASN A 762 -33.15 8.49 -10.16
N SER A 763 -34.39 8.78 -10.56
CA SER A 763 -35.22 7.89 -11.39
C SER A 763 -34.82 7.87 -12.88
N GLY A 764 -33.90 8.75 -13.33
CA GLY A 764 -33.46 8.85 -14.72
C GLY A 764 -32.32 7.90 -15.13
N ASP A 765 -31.73 7.17 -14.19
CA ASP A 765 -30.73 6.15 -14.46
C ASP A 765 -31.44 4.84 -14.83
N ASN A 766 -31.70 4.62 -16.12
CA ASN A 766 -32.43 3.44 -16.65
C ASN A 766 -31.68 2.08 -16.51
N THR A 767 -30.81 1.94 -15.50
CA THR A 767 -30.22 0.68 -15.07
C THR A 767 -30.27 0.66 -13.53
N GLU A 768 -31.25 -0.09 -13.01
CA GLU A 768 -31.61 -0.27 -11.60
C GLU A 768 -32.27 0.92 -10.88
N SER A 769 -33.45 0.64 -10.36
CA SER A 769 -34.32 1.53 -9.58
C SER A 769 -33.82 1.85 -8.15
N SER A 770 -32.51 1.83 -7.85
CA SER A 770 -32.05 1.59 -6.46
C SER A 770 -30.94 2.49 -5.89
N TYR A 771 -30.26 3.37 -6.65
CA TYR A 771 -29.21 4.23 -6.06
C TYR A 771 -29.79 5.39 -5.26
N LYS A 772 -30.08 5.13 -3.99
CA LYS A 772 -30.22 6.15 -2.95
C LYS A 772 -28.86 6.80 -2.72
N ARG A 773 -28.79 8.12 -2.88
CA ARG A 773 -27.55 8.88 -2.67
C ARG A 773 -27.77 9.91 -1.57
N ASN A 774 -26.76 10.08 -0.73
CA ASN A 774 -26.75 11.01 0.39
C ASN A 774 -26.53 12.44 -0.10
N VAL A 775 -27.36 13.37 0.36
CA VAL A 775 -27.07 14.80 0.23
C VAL A 775 -26.02 15.17 1.26
N ASN A 776 -24.79 15.40 0.79
CA ASN A 776 -23.64 15.59 1.67
C ASN A 776 -22.79 16.82 1.29
N MET A 777 -23.03 17.46 0.13
CA MET A 777 -22.46 18.77 -0.19
C MET A 777 -23.53 19.78 -0.54
N ILE A 778 -23.31 21.04 -0.17
CA ILE A 778 -24.21 22.17 -0.45
C ILE A 778 -23.48 23.17 -1.33
N ASP A 779 -24.06 23.52 -2.48
CA ASP A 779 -23.46 24.46 -3.42
C ASP A 779 -23.47 25.90 -2.88
N ASN A 780 -22.65 26.77 -3.48
CA ASN A 780 -22.59 28.20 -3.16
C ASN A 780 -23.94 28.91 -3.31
N TYR A 781 -24.79 28.45 -4.23
CA TYR A 781 -26.02 29.15 -4.61
C TYR A 781 -27.29 28.39 -4.24
N ALA A 782 -27.18 27.39 -3.36
CA ALA A 782 -28.25 26.45 -3.02
C ALA A 782 -29.57 27.13 -2.64
N PHE A 783 -29.52 28.24 -1.90
CA PHE A 783 -30.69 28.95 -1.37
C PHE A 783 -30.96 30.30 -2.03
N GLU A 784 -30.29 30.63 -3.13
CA GLU A 784 -30.47 31.93 -3.81
C GLU A 784 -31.92 32.09 -4.33
N ASN A 785 -32.53 33.24 -4.05
CA ASN A 785 -33.93 33.62 -4.32
C ASN A 785 -35.00 32.88 -3.50
N CYS A 786 -34.64 32.30 -2.35
CA CYS A 786 -35.58 31.59 -1.46
C CYS A 786 -35.99 32.41 -0.21
N ASP A 787 -36.49 33.63 -0.40
CA ASP A 787 -36.81 34.60 0.68
C ASP A 787 -37.84 34.13 1.72
N GLY A 788 -38.57 33.04 1.43
CA GLY A 788 -39.55 32.45 2.36
C GLY A 788 -38.91 31.59 3.45
N ILE A 789 -37.70 31.06 3.23
CA ILE A 789 -37.04 30.13 4.14
C ILE A 789 -36.47 30.89 5.34
N LYS A 790 -36.80 30.41 6.54
CA LYS A 790 -36.37 30.93 7.84
C LYS A 790 -35.47 29.98 8.60
N GLU A 791 -35.67 28.68 8.46
CA GLU A 791 -34.86 27.66 9.11
C GLU A 791 -34.45 26.60 8.07
N VAL A 792 -33.21 26.13 8.15
CA VAL A 792 -32.69 25.02 7.33
C VAL A 792 -32.25 23.88 8.23
N VAL A 793 -32.72 22.67 7.97
CA VAL A 793 -32.45 21.47 8.78
C VAL A 793 -31.71 20.41 7.95
N PHE A 794 -30.53 20.01 8.40
CA PHE A 794 -29.75 18.89 7.85
C PHE A 794 -29.76 17.72 8.82
N LYS A 795 -30.35 16.60 8.37
CA LYS A 795 -30.39 15.36 9.15
C LYS A 795 -29.15 14.47 8.99
N ASN A 796 -28.44 14.62 7.86
CA ASN A 796 -27.21 13.89 7.58
C ASN A 796 -25.97 14.71 7.96
N ASN A 797 -24.83 14.03 8.07
CA ASN A 797 -23.54 14.74 8.09
C ASN A 797 -23.35 15.42 6.74
N ILE A 798 -23.03 16.71 6.76
CA ILE A 798 -22.68 17.47 5.57
C ILE A 798 -21.16 17.50 5.50
N TYR A 799 -20.59 16.92 4.43
CA TYR A 799 -19.16 16.87 4.20
C TYR A 799 -18.60 18.24 3.83
N SER A 800 -19.30 18.99 2.95
CA SER A 800 -18.84 20.29 2.49
C SER A 800 -19.94 21.34 2.31
N LEU A 801 -19.61 22.59 2.63
CA LEU A 801 -20.46 23.77 2.45
C LEU A 801 -19.84 24.77 1.47
N GLY A 802 -20.65 25.22 0.51
CA GLY A 802 -20.35 26.33 -0.37
C GLY A 802 -20.12 27.64 0.41
N ALA A 803 -19.22 28.48 -0.10
CA ALA A 803 -18.80 29.72 0.56
C ALA A 803 -19.88 30.80 0.61
N LEU A 804 -21.03 30.60 -0.05
CA LEU A 804 -22.20 31.50 -0.02
C LEU A 804 -23.50 30.75 0.23
N ALA A 805 -23.42 29.48 0.68
CA ALA A 805 -24.51 28.53 0.65
C ALA A 805 -25.83 29.07 1.24
N PHE A 806 -25.79 29.72 2.41
CA PHE A 806 -26.98 30.11 3.17
C PHE A 806 -27.44 31.57 2.96
N TYR A 807 -27.14 32.15 1.79
CA TYR A 807 -27.65 33.47 1.40
C TYR A 807 -28.82 33.36 0.43
N THR A 808 -29.94 34.00 0.76
CA THR A 808 -31.12 34.04 -0.14
C THR A 808 -31.04 35.17 -1.17
N LYS A 809 -30.17 36.17 -0.98
CA LYS A 809 -29.88 37.21 -1.97
C LYS A 809 -28.38 37.41 -2.11
N LEU A 810 -27.94 37.50 -3.36
CA LEU A 810 -26.55 37.71 -3.73
C LEU A 810 -26.43 38.92 -4.65
N LYS A 811 -25.39 39.71 -4.43
CA LYS A 811 -25.05 40.84 -5.29
C LYS A 811 -24.21 40.33 -6.46
N GLN A 812 -24.74 40.49 -7.65
CA GLN A 812 -24.03 40.19 -8.89
C GLN A 812 -23.26 41.44 -9.37
N THR A 813 -21.96 41.29 -9.62
CA THR A 813 -21.13 42.32 -10.27
C THR A 813 -20.46 41.72 -11.49
N THR A 814 -20.61 42.34 -12.66
CA THR A 814 -19.92 41.88 -13.88
C THR A 814 -18.87 42.90 -14.28
N THR A 815 -17.61 42.45 -14.36
CA THR A 815 -16.47 43.25 -14.79
C THR A 815 -15.75 42.49 -15.90
N ASP A 816 -15.51 43.12 -17.05
CA ASP A 816 -14.83 42.51 -18.21
C ASP A 816 -15.40 41.16 -18.66
N GLY A 817 -16.73 41.00 -18.56
CA GLY A 817 -17.42 39.76 -18.93
C GLY A 817 -17.34 38.64 -17.89
N VAL A 818 -16.66 38.86 -16.76
CA VAL A 818 -16.61 37.93 -15.63
C VAL A 818 -17.63 38.36 -14.59
N THR A 819 -18.58 37.48 -14.30
CA THR A 819 -19.57 37.68 -13.24
C THR A 819 -19.01 37.17 -11.90
N ALA A 820 -18.97 38.05 -10.90
CA ALA A 820 -18.70 37.72 -9.51
C ALA A 820 -19.98 37.86 -8.68
N TYR A 821 -20.13 36.97 -7.70
CA TYR A 821 -21.23 36.97 -6.74
C TYR A 821 -20.67 37.29 -5.35
N ALA A 822 -21.38 38.14 -4.60
CA ALA A 822 -21.04 38.50 -3.24
C ALA A 822 -22.30 38.39 -2.35
N PRO A 823 -22.15 38.17 -1.03
CA PRO A 823 -23.30 38.12 -0.14
C PRO A 823 -24.05 39.47 -0.12
N GLU A 824 -25.38 39.45 -0.20
CA GLU A 824 -26.23 40.65 -0.04
C GLU A 824 -27.08 40.57 1.23
N SER A 825 -27.95 39.57 1.34
CA SER A 825 -28.78 39.34 2.53
C SER A 825 -29.30 37.91 2.57
N THR A 826 -29.86 37.50 3.72
CA THR A 826 -30.50 36.20 3.87
C THR A 826 -31.75 36.32 4.73
N SER A 827 -32.81 35.59 4.35
CA SER A 827 -34.00 35.41 5.19
C SER A 827 -33.86 34.28 6.21
N ILE A 828 -32.87 33.40 6.01
CA ILE A 828 -32.60 32.24 6.87
C ILE A 828 -32.02 32.76 8.19
N GLU A 829 -32.71 32.49 9.28
CA GLU A 829 -32.35 32.87 10.65
C GLU A 829 -31.60 31.72 11.33
N ASP A 830 -32.05 30.49 11.15
CA ASP A 830 -31.54 29.31 11.87
C ASP A 830 -31.06 28.21 10.90
N VAL A 831 -29.90 27.61 11.18
CA VAL A 831 -29.39 26.44 10.47
C VAL A 831 -29.12 25.33 11.47
N VAL A 832 -29.82 24.21 11.34
CA VAL A 832 -29.78 23.08 12.27
C VAL A 832 -29.05 21.90 11.65
N PHE A 833 -27.98 21.44 12.28
CA PHE A 833 -27.26 20.21 11.92
C PHE A 833 -27.54 19.12 12.95
N CYS A 834 -28.32 18.13 12.57
CA CYS A 834 -28.59 16.94 13.38
C CYS A 834 -27.52 15.85 13.20
N GLY A 835 -26.59 16.01 12.25
CA GLY A 835 -25.43 15.15 12.08
C GLY A 835 -24.46 15.22 13.28
N ASN A 836 -23.71 14.14 13.49
CA ASN A 836 -22.75 14.05 14.60
C ASN A 836 -21.34 14.56 14.21
N LYS A 837 -21.11 14.83 12.92
CA LYS A 837 -19.84 15.35 12.39
C LYS A 837 -20.02 16.74 11.81
N ALA A 838 -19.07 17.62 12.13
CA ALA A 838 -18.95 18.91 11.47
C ALA A 838 -18.53 18.73 10.00
N PRO A 839 -18.82 19.70 9.12
CA PRO A 839 -18.26 19.72 7.77
C PRO A 839 -16.73 19.62 7.82
N GLU A 840 -16.18 18.69 7.05
CA GLU A 840 -14.74 18.47 6.94
C GLU A 840 -14.09 19.52 6.01
N VAL A 841 -14.88 20.10 5.11
CA VAL A 841 -14.42 20.91 3.97
C VAL A 841 -15.27 22.17 3.85
N MET A 842 -14.74 23.32 4.25
CA MET A 842 -15.38 24.61 3.97
C MET A 842 -14.83 25.20 2.67
N MET A 843 -15.69 25.46 1.69
CA MET A 843 -15.24 25.99 0.39
C MET A 843 -14.54 27.35 0.54
N SER A 844 -14.90 28.16 1.55
CA SER A 844 -14.22 29.41 1.89
C SER A 844 -12.72 29.23 2.17
N ASP A 845 -12.34 28.11 2.80
CA ASP A 845 -10.96 27.84 3.23
C ASP A 845 -10.03 27.52 2.05
N TYR A 846 -10.59 27.02 0.94
CA TYR A 846 -9.82 26.66 -0.24
C TYR A 846 -9.45 27.83 -1.13
N TYR A 847 -10.24 28.89 -1.04
CA TYR A 847 -10.13 29.98 -1.97
C TYR A 847 -9.08 31.03 -1.56
N ASP A 848 -8.53 30.94 -0.33
CA ASP A 848 -7.77 32.05 0.30
C ASP A 848 -8.50 33.41 0.07
N LEU A 849 -9.83 33.36 -0.11
CA LEU A 849 -10.66 34.48 -0.57
C LEU A 849 -10.81 35.54 0.51
N ASP A 850 -10.13 35.37 1.66
CA ASP A 850 -10.33 36.27 2.76
C ASP A 850 -9.15 36.51 3.71
N LYS A 851 -8.50 37.65 3.47
CA LYS A 851 -7.97 38.50 4.55
C LYS A 851 -8.92 39.66 4.91
N ALA A 852 -10.16 39.69 4.40
CA ALA A 852 -11.03 40.90 4.38
C ALA A 852 -12.50 40.74 4.89
N GLY A 853 -12.97 39.57 5.31
CA GLY A 853 -14.31 39.27 5.83
C GLY A 853 -15.47 38.96 4.84
N ASN A 854 -15.27 38.63 3.54
CA ASN A 854 -16.32 38.72 2.50
C ASN A 854 -16.95 37.42 1.94
N TYR A 855 -16.41 36.22 2.18
CA TYR A 855 -16.91 34.97 1.55
C TYR A 855 -17.07 33.84 2.58
N TYR A 856 -18.22 33.84 3.25
CA TYR A 856 -18.55 32.97 4.35
C TYR A 856 -19.85 32.22 4.07
N ALA A 857 -19.91 30.93 4.40
CA ALA A 857 -21.13 30.14 4.18
C ALA A 857 -22.35 30.71 4.92
N PHE A 858 -22.10 31.40 6.05
CA PHE A 858 -23.12 31.96 6.94
C PHE A 858 -22.95 33.47 7.10
N SER A 859 -24.08 34.16 7.29
CA SER A 859 -24.15 35.55 7.77
C SER A 859 -24.01 35.60 9.29
N ASN A 860 -23.40 36.67 9.83
CA ASN A 860 -23.25 36.91 11.28
C ASN A 860 -24.58 37.02 12.06
N GLN A 861 -25.71 37.12 11.36
CA GLN A 861 -27.05 37.21 11.98
C GLN A 861 -27.69 35.83 12.20
N GLN A 862 -27.14 34.77 11.61
CA GLN A 862 -27.71 33.43 11.68
C GLN A 862 -27.32 32.72 12.98
N LYS A 863 -28.16 31.79 13.46
CA LYS A 863 -27.81 30.85 14.52
C LYS A 863 -27.59 29.46 13.94
N ILE A 864 -26.57 28.78 14.45
CA ILE A 864 -26.20 27.44 14.01
C ILE A 864 -26.47 26.50 15.18
N TYR A 865 -27.44 25.62 15.04
CA TYR A 865 -27.83 24.67 16.07
C TYR A 865 -27.28 23.29 15.78
N VAL A 866 -26.62 22.70 16.77
CA VAL A 866 -25.98 21.39 16.66
C VAL A 866 -26.32 20.53 17.87
N LYS A 867 -26.08 19.21 17.77
CA LYS A 867 -26.18 18.32 18.94
C LYS A 867 -25.24 18.75 20.05
N LYS A 868 -25.65 18.54 21.30
CA LYS A 868 -24.84 18.88 22.47
C LYS A 868 -23.51 18.13 22.46
N SER A 869 -23.51 16.88 22.01
CA SER A 869 -22.30 16.07 21.83
C SER A 869 -21.34 16.61 20.75
N ALA A 870 -21.87 17.27 19.71
CA ALA A 870 -21.10 17.70 18.53
C ALA A 870 -20.58 19.15 18.63
N ILE A 871 -21.04 19.94 19.59
CA ILE A 871 -20.77 21.39 19.63
C ILE A 871 -19.29 21.76 19.59
N ASN A 872 -18.43 21.03 20.30
CA ASN A 872 -17.00 21.35 20.32
C ASN A 872 -16.33 21.08 18.97
N ALA A 873 -16.72 20.00 18.28
CA ALA A 873 -16.20 19.67 16.95
C ALA A 873 -16.63 20.72 15.93
N PHE A 874 -17.90 21.15 15.96
CA PHE A 874 -18.39 22.22 15.09
C PHE A 874 -17.72 23.57 15.37
N LYS A 875 -17.52 23.95 16.63
CA LYS A 875 -16.80 25.20 16.96
C LYS A 875 -15.35 25.17 16.52
N ALA A 876 -14.69 24.01 16.52
CA ALA A 876 -13.33 23.87 16.02
C ALA A 876 -13.27 23.95 14.49
N ALA A 877 -14.20 23.27 13.79
CA ALA A 877 -14.25 23.27 12.33
C ALA A 877 -14.72 24.63 11.74
N LEU A 878 -15.57 25.35 12.48
CA LEU A 878 -16.18 26.62 12.07
C LEU A 878 -15.75 27.75 13.01
N ASP A 879 -14.46 27.90 13.29
CA ASP A 879 -13.95 28.82 14.32
C ASP A 879 -14.40 30.27 14.11
N HIS A 880 -14.54 30.71 12.85
CA HIS A 880 -15.06 32.05 12.51
C HIS A 880 -16.49 32.28 13.04
N PHE A 881 -17.33 31.24 13.07
CA PHE A 881 -18.74 31.32 13.46
C PHE A 881 -19.01 30.73 14.84
N LYS A 882 -17.98 30.45 15.65
CA LYS A 882 -18.12 29.74 16.94
C LYS A 882 -19.10 30.39 17.93
N GLU A 883 -19.29 31.71 17.85
CA GLU A 883 -20.22 32.47 18.70
C GLU A 883 -21.69 32.34 18.23
N GLN A 884 -21.90 31.90 16.99
CA GLN A 884 -23.23 31.63 16.43
C GLN A 884 -23.67 30.18 16.68
N ILE A 885 -22.73 29.30 17.04
CA ILE A 885 -22.96 27.87 17.28
C ILE A 885 -23.44 27.64 18.71
N ASP A 886 -24.64 27.09 18.85
CA ASP A 886 -25.27 26.71 20.11
C ASP A 886 -25.93 25.32 20.00
N TYR A 887 -26.19 24.66 21.11
CA TYR A 887 -26.98 23.43 21.16
C TYR A 887 -28.36 23.65 21.80
N LYS A 888 -28.62 24.85 22.31
CA LYS A 888 -29.85 25.23 23.03
C LYS A 888 -30.82 25.94 22.08
N LEU A 889 -31.82 25.22 21.59
CA LEU A 889 -32.84 25.80 20.73
C LEU A 889 -33.90 26.53 21.57
N PRO A 890 -34.29 27.75 21.17
CA PRO A 890 -35.27 28.53 21.92
C PRO A 890 -36.64 27.86 21.89
N PHE A 891 -37.33 27.84 23.04
CA PHE A 891 -38.70 27.37 23.15
C PHE A 891 -39.62 28.50 23.60
N ALA A 892 -40.76 28.67 22.93
CA ALA A 892 -41.75 29.70 23.28
C ALA A 892 -42.43 29.49 24.65
N GLY A 893 -42.07 28.43 25.37
CA GLY A 893 -42.53 28.10 26.72
C GLY A 893 -43.94 27.52 26.78
N ILE A 894 -44.26 26.92 27.93
CA ILE A 894 -45.61 26.54 28.33
C ILE A 894 -46.05 27.50 29.43
N THR A 895 -47.15 28.23 29.22
CA THR A 895 -47.64 29.26 30.16
C THR A 895 -48.63 28.75 31.20
N SER A 896 -48.94 27.45 31.15
CA SER A 896 -49.80 26.73 32.08
C SER A 896 -49.31 25.27 32.16
N THR A 897 -50.17 24.31 32.50
CA THR A 897 -49.75 22.91 32.72
C THR A 897 -49.35 22.18 31.44
N TYR A 898 -50.04 22.44 30.32
CA TYR A 898 -49.88 21.68 29.09
C TYR A 898 -49.59 22.57 27.88
N GLY A 899 -48.76 22.03 26.98
CA GLY A 899 -48.46 22.57 25.65
C GLY A 899 -48.48 21.46 24.61
N THR A 900 -48.43 21.80 23.33
CA THR A 900 -48.13 20.83 22.27
C THR A 900 -46.83 21.18 21.57
N PHE A 901 -46.21 20.16 20.99
CA PHE A 901 -44.91 20.28 20.34
C PHE A 901 -44.76 19.24 19.23
N ALA A 902 -43.96 19.58 18.23
CA ALA A 902 -43.63 18.74 17.10
C ALA A 902 -42.33 19.27 16.45
N ARG A 903 -41.40 18.38 16.09
CA ARG A 903 -40.21 18.69 15.27
C ARG A 903 -39.90 17.53 14.33
N GLU A 904 -39.26 17.87 13.24
CA GLU A 904 -38.76 17.04 12.15
C GLU A 904 -37.53 16.23 12.53
N PHE A 905 -36.86 16.54 13.64
CA PHE A 905 -35.80 15.77 14.27
C PHE A 905 -36.15 15.45 15.73
N ASP A 906 -35.48 14.45 16.30
CA ASP A 906 -35.59 14.10 17.71
C ASP A 906 -35.21 15.28 18.59
N THR A 907 -35.92 15.49 19.69
CA THR A 907 -35.62 16.55 20.64
C THR A 907 -35.51 16.02 22.05
N ASP A 908 -34.65 16.65 22.86
CA ASP A 908 -34.52 16.34 24.28
C ASP A 908 -34.78 17.59 25.11
N PHE A 909 -35.88 17.56 25.87
CA PHE A 909 -36.22 18.60 26.84
C PHE A 909 -35.61 18.36 28.22
N SER A 910 -35.13 17.13 28.50
CA SER A 910 -34.59 16.78 29.81
C SER A 910 -33.26 17.48 30.10
N ASP A 911 -32.53 17.93 29.07
CA ASP A 911 -31.28 18.67 29.23
C ASP A 911 -31.45 19.97 30.02
N TYR A 912 -32.57 20.67 29.83
CA TYR A 912 -32.84 21.91 30.55
C TYR A 912 -32.91 21.66 32.05
N TYR A 913 -33.68 20.64 32.48
CA TYR A 913 -33.80 20.28 33.89
C TYR A 913 -32.46 19.82 34.45
N LYS A 914 -31.74 18.95 33.74
CA LYS A 914 -30.42 18.46 34.15
C LYS A 914 -29.41 19.60 34.34
N THR A 915 -29.47 20.62 33.49
CA THR A 915 -28.50 21.73 33.49
C THR A 915 -28.87 22.84 34.47
N ASN A 916 -30.16 23.17 34.58
CA ASN A 916 -30.61 24.36 35.31
C ASN A 916 -31.35 24.03 36.61
N ASN A 917 -31.90 22.82 36.74
CA ASN A 917 -32.68 22.36 37.89
C ASN A 917 -33.88 23.27 38.23
N LYS A 918 -34.57 23.80 37.19
CA LYS A 918 -35.65 24.81 37.34
C LYS A 918 -37.03 24.36 36.86
N ALA A 919 -37.10 23.52 35.83
CA ALA A 919 -38.36 23.03 35.28
C ALA A 919 -38.12 21.72 34.54
N ASP A 920 -39.00 20.74 34.76
CA ASP A 920 -38.99 19.46 34.07
C ASP A 920 -40.26 19.34 33.21
N VAL A 921 -40.16 18.63 32.09
CA VAL A 921 -41.29 18.40 31.19
C VAL A 921 -41.32 16.95 30.72
N ALA A 922 -42.52 16.44 30.53
CA ALA A 922 -42.75 15.11 29.97
C ALA A 922 -43.63 15.15 28.73
N ALA A 923 -43.32 14.27 27.79
CA ALA A 923 -44.01 14.15 26.52
C ALA A 923 -44.95 12.94 26.51
N PHE A 924 -46.19 13.18 26.06
CA PHE A 924 -47.24 12.19 25.97
C PHE A 924 -47.82 12.12 24.56
N VAL A 925 -48.25 10.93 24.18
CA VAL A 925 -49.00 10.64 22.95
C VAL A 925 -50.43 10.24 23.30
N ALA A 926 -51.35 10.54 22.40
CA ALA A 926 -52.79 10.48 22.67
C ALA A 926 -53.44 9.26 22.02
N GLY A 927 -54.03 8.35 22.82
CA GLY A 927 -54.87 7.24 22.37
C GLY A 927 -56.34 7.47 22.72
N TYR A 928 -57.27 7.05 21.84
CA TYR A 928 -58.70 7.12 22.15
C TYR A 928 -59.10 5.95 23.04
N GLU A 929 -59.80 6.23 24.14
CA GLU A 929 -60.22 5.22 25.11
C GLU A 929 -61.71 4.87 24.94
N HIS A 930 -62.62 5.82 25.24
CA HIS A 930 -64.08 5.65 25.12
C HIS A 930 -64.87 6.97 25.37
N GLU A 931 -66.19 6.93 25.16
CA GLU A 931 -67.16 7.98 25.51
C GLU A 931 -67.82 7.69 26.88
N GLY A 932 -68.01 8.70 27.71
CA GLY A 932 -68.68 8.59 29.02
C GLY A 932 -69.40 9.87 29.43
N THR A 933 -69.73 10.03 30.72
CA THR A 933 -70.38 11.23 31.26
C THR A 933 -69.61 11.83 32.43
N ASP A 934 -69.46 13.17 32.47
CA ASP A 934 -68.88 13.87 33.62
C ASP A 934 -69.79 13.83 34.86
N GLU A 935 -69.29 14.37 35.98
CA GLU A 935 -70.00 14.51 37.25
C GLU A 935 -71.31 15.33 37.18
N ASN A 936 -71.56 16.02 36.06
CA ASN A 936 -72.77 16.80 35.79
C ASN A 936 -73.68 16.16 34.72
N GLY A 937 -73.35 14.95 34.24
CA GLY A 937 -74.13 14.20 33.24
C GLY A 937 -73.90 14.63 31.80
N ASN A 938 -72.89 15.46 31.51
CA ASN A 938 -72.53 15.84 30.14
C ASN A 938 -71.69 14.75 29.49
N THR A 939 -71.88 14.50 28.20
CA THR A 939 -71.04 13.58 27.42
C THR A 939 -69.59 14.08 27.37
N VAL A 940 -68.64 13.21 27.69
CA VAL A 940 -67.18 13.45 27.67
C VAL A 940 -66.49 12.38 26.81
N ASN A 941 -65.53 12.81 26.00
CA ASN A 941 -64.56 11.92 25.35
C ASN A 941 -63.31 11.82 26.23
N TYR A 942 -62.97 10.60 26.65
CA TYR A 942 -61.75 10.31 27.41
C TYR A 942 -60.62 9.96 26.44
N VAL A 943 -59.56 10.75 26.49
CA VAL A 943 -58.33 10.52 25.72
C VAL A 943 -57.23 10.12 26.67
N HIS A 944 -56.74 8.91 26.46
CA HIS A 944 -55.65 8.34 27.22
C HIS A 944 -54.34 8.94 26.73
N MET A 945 -53.57 9.48 27.67
CA MET A 945 -52.25 10.07 27.43
C MET A 945 -51.21 9.11 27.98
N THR A 946 -50.54 8.40 27.07
CA THR A 946 -49.43 7.50 27.42
C THR A 946 -48.12 8.25 27.28
N SER A 947 -47.20 8.02 28.21
CA SER A 947 -45.85 8.59 28.11
C SER A 947 -45.14 8.05 26.86
N ILE A 948 -44.39 8.89 26.16
CA ILE A 948 -43.84 8.54 24.85
C ILE A 948 -42.76 7.44 24.91
N ASP A 949 -42.00 7.41 26.00
CA ASP A 949 -41.06 6.34 26.35
C ASP A 949 -41.77 4.98 26.48
N GLU A 950 -42.98 4.95 27.05
CA GLU A 950 -43.76 3.72 27.22
C GLU A 950 -44.48 3.28 25.93
N ASN A 951 -44.77 4.22 25.00
CA ASN A 951 -45.45 3.96 23.74
C ASN A 951 -44.53 3.97 22.50
N GLY A 952 -43.40 3.26 22.59
CA GLY A 952 -42.52 2.98 21.43
C GLY A 952 -41.52 4.08 21.07
N GLY A 953 -41.44 5.15 21.86
CA GLY A 953 -40.38 6.17 21.81
C GLY A 953 -39.09 5.73 22.51
N TYR A 954 -38.17 6.68 22.68
CA TYR A 954 -36.87 6.40 23.30
C TYR A 954 -37.02 6.12 24.81
N LYS A 955 -36.64 4.91 25.24
CA LYS A 955 -36.57 4.53 26.66
C LYS A 955 -35.16 4.76 27.18
N THR A 956 -35.01 5.61 28.18
CA THR A 956 -33.73 5.79 28.87
C THR A 956 -33.65 4.84 30.06
N ASP A 957 -32.43 4.44 30.46
CA ASP A 957 -32.20 3.67 31.70
C ASP A 957 -32.50 4.48 32.98
N ASN A 958 -32.80 5.77 32.85
CA ASN A 958 -33.14 6.67 33.94
C ASN A 958 -34.66 6.76 34.08
N GLU A 959 -35.18 6.30 35.22
CA GLU A 959 -36.61 6.28 35.56
C GLU A 959 -37.30 7.66 35.55
N ASN A 960 -36.55 8.76 35.37
CA ASN A 960 -37.08 10.13 35.36
C ASN A 960 -36.96 10.88 34.01
N ALA A 961 -36.48 10.27 32.92
CA ALA A 961 -36.28 10.98 31.66
C ALA A 961 -37.45 10.81 30.67
N HIS A 962 -38.45 11.68 30.78
CA HIS A 962 -39.69 11.60 29.98
C HIS A 962 -39.81 12.71 28.91
N GLY A 963 -38.74 13.47 28.70
CA GLY A 963 -38.72 14.65 27.83
C GLY A 963 -38.14 14.42 26.43
N TYR A 964 -37.89 13.18 26.02
CA TYR A 964 -37.32 12.87 24.71
C TYR A 964 -38.45 12.65 23.69
N VAL A 965 -38.49 13.44 22.62
CA VAL A 965 -39.54 13.40 21.60
C VAL A 965 -38.94 12.98 20.27
N PRO A 966 -39.25 11.78 19.76
CA PRO A 966 -38.92 11.35 18.41
C PRO A 966 -39.36 12.32 17.32
N ALA A 967 -38.55 12.41 16.26
CA ALA A 967 -38.82 13.14 15.04
C ALA A 967 -40.22 12.81 14.48
N ASN A 968 -40.83 13.78 13.81
CA ASN A 968 -42.13 13.64 13.16
C ASN A 968 -43.29 13.29 14.10
N THR A 969 -43.12 13.45 15.41
CA THR A 969 -44.15 13.09 16.41
C THR A 969 -44.81 14.31 17.02
N GLY A 970 -46.13 14.39 16.92
CA GLY A 970 -46.93 15.35 17.68
C GLY A 970 -47.13 14.88 19.11
N VAL A 971 -46.74 15.69 20.10
CA VAL A 971 -46.86 15.34 21.53
C VAL A 971 -47.59 16.42 22.32
N LEU A 972 -48.20 15.98 23.42
CA LEU A 972 -48.59 16.83 24.52
C LEU A 972 -47.39 16.93 25.49
N LEU A 973 -46.88 18.14 25.69
CA LEU A 973 -45.89 18.41 26.73
C LEU A 973 -46.60 18.80 28.02
N MET A 974 -46.19 18.21 29.13
CA MET A 974 -46.67 18.49 30.48
C MET A 974 -45.52 18.99 31.34
N VAL A 975 -45.68 20.14 32.01
CA VAL A 975 -44.73 20.61 33.02
C VAL A 975 -44.85 19.75 34.27
N LYS A 976 -43.76 19.05 34.64
CA LYS A 976 -43.66 18.23 35.84
C LYS A 976 -43.21 19.10 37.03
N ASP A 977 -44.01 19.05 38.10
CA ASP A 977 -43.73 19.61 39.42
C ASP A 977 -43.10 21.01 39.48
N ASN A 978 -43.94 22.05 39.36
CA ASN A 978 -43.58 23.40 39.78
C ASN A 978 -44.83 24.14 40.26
N SER A 979 -44.74 24.91 41.35
CA SER A 979 -45.87 25.65 41.95
C SER A 979 -46.59 26.56 40.96
N ASP A 980 -45.86 27.01 39.93
CA ASP A 980 -46.29 28.01 38.96
C ASP A 980 -46.91 27.41 37.70
N LYS A 981 -46.82 26.07 37.53
CA LYS A 981 -47.34 25.32 36.37
C LYS A 981 -47.00 26.02 35.05
N ALA A 982 -45.74 26.38 34.83
CA ALA A 982 -45.27 27.03 33.60
C ALA A 982 -43.76 26.78 33.43
N THR A 983 -43.24 26.88 32.20
CA THR A 983 -41.79 26.85 31.96
C THR A 983 -41.20 28.26 32.14
N PRO A 984 -39.95 28.38 32.64
CA PRO A 984 -39.22 29.65 32.68
C PRO A 984 -39.05 30.31 31.30
N THR A 985 -38.73 31.60 31.28
CA THR A 985 -38.50 32.36 30.03
C THR A 985 -37.23 31.99 29.30
N ASP A 986 -36.24 31.39 29.99
CA ASP A 986 -34.99 30.89 29.43
C ASP A 986 -35.07 29.40 29.04
N PHE A 987 -36.28 28.81 29.03
CA PHE A 987 -36.47 27.39 28.73
C PHE A 987 -36.10 27.07 27.27
N TYR A 988 -35.33 26.00 27.09
CA TYR A 988 -34.83 25.53 25.80
C TYR A 988 -35.03 24.03 25.66
N TYR A 989 -34.89 23.53 24.44
CA TYR A 989 -34.71 22.10 24.15
C TYR A 989 -33.46 21.90 23.31
N THR A 990 -32.99 20.66 23.21
CA THR A 990 -31.82 20.31 22.39
C THR A 990 -32.22 19.34 21.29
N ILE A 991 -31.37 19.24 20.26
CA ILE A 991 -31.44 18.12 19.32
C ILE A 991 -31.15 16.82 20.10
N GLY A 992 -31.95 15.79 19.87
CA GLY A 992 -31.82 14.49 20.50
C GLY A 992 -30.58 13.74 20.00
N GLU A 993 -29.88 13.06 20.90
CA GLU A 993 -28.65 12.33 20.58
C GLU A 993 -28.91 11.00 19.84
N HIS A 994 -30.16 10.55 19.76
CA HIS A 994 -30.58 9.29 19.12
C HIS A 994 -31.40 9.49 17.83
N ASP A 995 -31.29 10.66 17.19
CA ASP A 995 -32.03 11.07 15.97
C ASP A 995 -31.89 10.13 14.76
N SER A 996 -30.88 9.26 14.74
CA SER A 996 -30.73 8.21 13.71
C SER A 996 -31.59 6.97 13.94
N THR A 997 -32.34 6.92 15.04
CA THR A 997 -33.15 5.77 15.44
C THR A 997 -34.55 5.88 14.84
N SER A 998 -35.05 4.79 14.26
CA SER A 998 -36.45 4.73 13.83
C SER A 998 -37.34 4.31 15.00
N TYR A 999 -38.31 5.14 15.36
CA TYR A 999 -39.29 4.86 16.42
C TYR A 999 -40.63 4.48 15.79
N THR A 1000 -41.34 3.54 16.42
CA THR A 1000 -42.71 3.16 16.01
C THR A 1000 -43.67 3.58 17.10
N ILE A 1001 -44.38 4.69 16.88
CA ILE A 1001 -45.38 5.21 17.81
C ILE A 1001 -46.76 4.87 17.26
N SER A 1002 -47.43 3.90 17.89
CA SER A 1002 -48.76 3.47 17.48
C SER A 1002 -49.88 4.33 18.05
N SER A 1003 -50.96 4.47 17.28
CA SER A 1003 -52.26 4.98 17.75
C SER A 1003 -52.25 6.42 18.32
N ASN A 1004 -51.30 7.26 17.90
CA ASN A 1004 -51.25 8.66 18.31
C ASN A 1004 -52.22 9.53 17.50
N LEU A 1005 -53.15 10.18 18.19
CA LEU A 1005 -54.18 11.05 17.61
C LEU A 1005 -53.75 12.51 17.45
N LEU A 1006 -52.55 12.86 17.95
CA LEU A 1006 -51.97 14.17 17.75
C LEU A 1006 -51.33 14.26 16.36
N THR A 1007 -51.83 15.18 15.56
CA THR A 1007 -51.32 15.51 14.23
C THR A 1007 -50.30 16.65 14.34
N PRO A 1008 -49.02 16.41 13.99
CA PRO A 1008 -47.98 17.43 14.03
C PRO A 1008 -48.04 18.41 12.85
N VAL A 1009 -47.49 19.60 13.04
CA VAL A 1009 -47.29 20.63 12.01
C VAL A 1009 -45.82 21.02 11.98
N MET A 1010 -45.10 20.73 10.89
CA MET A 1010 -43.63 20.79 10.86
C MET A 1010 -43.04 21.93 10.03
N LYS A 1011 -43.65 22.29 8.90
CA LYS A 1011 -42.95 23.08 7.86
C LYS A 1011 -43.36 24.53 7.81
N GLU A 1012 -44.66 24.77 7.91
CA GLU A 1012 -45.26 26.10 7.81
C GLU A 1012 -46.52 26.18 8.67
N ASN A 1013 -47.04 27.40 8.82
CA ASN A 1013 -48.35 27.57 9.43
C ASN A 1013 -49.40 27.04 8.45
N ILE A 1014 -50.23 26.10 8.89
CA ILE A 1014 -51.23 25.47 8.02
C ILE A 1014 -52.64 25.97 8.31
N THR A 1015 -53.52 25.81 7.33
CA THR A 1015 -54.95 25.80 7.60
C THR A 1015 -55.34 24.45 8.21
N VAL A 1016 -55.91 24.47 9.41
CA VAL A 1016 -56.51 23.28 10.03
C VAL A 1016 -58.01 23.30 9.73
N ASP A 1017 -58.44 22.34 8.92
CA ASP A 1017 -59.85 22.16 8.59
C ASP A 1017 -60.61 21.60 9.78
N ALA A 1018 -61.54 22.40 10.31
CA ALA A 1018 -62.40 22.02 11.41
C ALA A 1018 -63.84 22.39 11.09
N SER A 1019 -64.77 21.49 11.39
CA SER A 1019 -66.20 21.69 11.16
C SER A 1019 -67.03 21.15 12.34
N GLU A 1020 -68.34 21.40 12.36
CA GLU A 1020 -69.21 20.74 13.34
C GLU A 1020 -69.21 19.20 13.17
N ALA A 1021 -69.08 18.71 11.94
CA ALA A 1021 -69.08 17.27 11.63
C ALA A 1021 -67.71 16.60 11.88
N ALA A 1022 -66.63 17.37 11.84
CA ALA A 1022 -65.26 16.92 12.09
C ALA A 1022 -64.54 17.98 12.94
N PRO A 1023 -64.81 18.02 14.26
CA PRO A 1023 -64.12 18.94 15.14
C PRO A 1023 -62.68 18.50 15.39
N VAL A 1024 -61.78 19.47 15.58
CA VAL A 1024 -60.41 19.25 16.04
C VAL A 1024 -60.24 19.83 17.44
N TYR A 1025 -59.23 19.38 18.17
CA TYR A 1025 -58.93 19.90 19.50
C TYR A 1025 -57.54 20.54 19.50
N ILE A 1026 -57.47 21.81 19.86
CA ILE A 1026 -56.22 22.58 19.88
C ILE A 1026 -55.86 23.00 21.30
N MET A 1027 -54.58 23.15 21.58
CA MET A 1027 -54.13 23.64 22.87
C MET A 1027 -54.35 25.16 22.99
N GLN A 1028 -55.24 25.58 23.88
CA GLN A 1028 -55.43 27.00 24.15
C GLN A 1028 -54.36 27.50 25.12
N LYS A 1029 -53.47 28.38 24.64
CA LYS A 1029 -52.32 28.91 25.40
C LYS A 1029 -52.68 29.50 26.77
N THR A 1030 -53.79 30.22 26.88
CA THR A 1030 -54.20 30.91 28.12
C THR A 1030 -54.69 29.97 29.22
N THR A 1031 -55.31 28.84 28.85
CA THR A 1031 -55.94 27.92 29.80
C THR A 1031 -55.15 26.61 29.97
N GLY A 1032 -54.23 26.30 29.06
CA GLY A 1032 -53.52 25.02 29.05
C GLY A 1032 -54.46 23.83 28.81
N LYS A 1033 -55.62 24.06 28.18
CA LYS A 1033 -56.61 23.02 27.89
C LYS A 1033 -56.73 22.81 26.39
N LEU A 1034 -56.96 21.55 26.01
CA LEU A 1034 -57.40 21.20 24.67
C LEU A 1034 -58.86 21.65 24.51
N VAL A 1035 -59.09 22.62 23.64
CA VAL A 1035 -60.41 23.16 23.34
C VAL A 1035 -60.89 22.66 21.99
N LYS A 1036 -62.16 22.29 21.95
CA LYS A 1036 -62.82 21.86 20.73
C LYS A 1036 -62.99 23.05 19.78
N VAL A 1037 -62.61 22.87 18.52
CA VAL A 1037 -62.78 23.83 17.44
C VAL A 1037 -63.62 23.21 16.34
N THR A 1038 -64.60 23.97 15.85
CA THR A 1038 -65.58 23.55 14.83
C THR A 1038 -65.58 24.46 13.61
N THR A 1039 -64.62 25.38 13.52
CA THR A 1039 -64.45 26.33 12.42
C THR A 1039 -63.00 26.29 11.94
N PRO A 1040 -62.72 26.38 10.63
CA PRO A 1040 -61.35 26.30 10.12
C PRO A 1040 -60.42 27.34 10.75
N ILE A 1041 -59.17 26.93 11.01
CA ILE A 1041 -58.11 27.78 11.57
C ILE A 1041 -57.11 28.07 10.47
N ALA A 1042 -57.12 29.27 9.89
CA ALA A 1042 -56.33 29.58 8.70
C ALA A 1042 -54.79 29.62 8.92
N ASN A 1043 -54.31 29.76 10.16
CA ASN A 1043 -52.89 29.96 10.48
C ASN A 1043 -52.49 29.21 11.77
N PHE A 1044 -52.63 27.89 11.78
CA PHE A 1044 -52.18 27.10 12.92
C PHE A 1044 -50.65 27.02 12.95
N PRO A 1045 -49.98 27.31 14.09
CA PRO A 1045 -48.53 27.49 14.11
C PRO A 1045 -47.70 26.24 13.76
N THR A 1046 -46.57 26.45 13.07
CA THR A 1046 -45.49 25.45 12.92
C THR A 1046 -44.93 24.98 14.27
N HIS A 1047 -44.38 23.77 14.32
CA HIS A 1047 -43.80 23.10 15.49
C HIS A 1047 -44.81 22.85 16.65
N LYS A 1048 -46.10 22.78 16.31
CA LYS A 1048 -47.21 22.46 17.22
C LYS A 1048 -47.97 21.24 16.72
N ALA A 1049 -48.80 20.68 17.59
CA ALA A 1049 -49.70 19.58 17.25
C ALA A 1049 -51.13 19.88 17.67
N TYR A 1050 -52.09 19.32 16.94
CA TYR A 1050 -53.53 19.35 17.24
C TYR A 1050 -54.08 17.93 17.27
N LEU A 1051 -55.17 17.71 17.99
CA LEU A 1051 -55.74 16.37 18.21
C LEU A 1051 -56.99 16.17 17.34
N ILE A 1052 -57.07 15.02 16.67
CA ILE A 1052 -58.24 14.59 15.89
C ILE A 1052 -58.81 13.32 16.53
N LEU A 1053 -60.11 13.31 16.84
CA LEU A 1053 -60.78 12.11 17.35
C LEU A 1053 -61.30 11.22 16.21
N PRO A 1054 -61.46 9.90 16.43
CA PRO A 1054 -62.08 9.01 15.45
C PRO A 1054 -63.51 9.45 15.08
N ALA A 1055 -63.90 9.20 13.83
CA ALA A 1055 -65.19 9.66 13.27
C ALA A 1055 -66.44 9.11 13.98
N SER A 1056 -66.32 8.03 14.77
CA SER A 1056 -67.41 7.42 15.53
C SER A 1056 -67.71 8.09 16.87
N THR A 1057 -67.01 9.16 17.22
CA THR A 1057 -67.12 9.84 18.52
C THR A 1057 -68.15 10.98 18.49
N ASN A 1058 -68.85 11.21 19.61
CA ASN A 1058 -69.87 12.26 19.66
C ASN A 1058 -69.25 13.65 19.48
N ALA A 1059 -69.56 14.27 18.34
CA ALA A 1059 -69.02 15.56 17.94
C ALA A 1059 -69.37 16.71 18.88
N LYS A 1060 -70.20 16.55 19.93
CA LYS A 1060 -70.56 17.62 20.89
C LYS A 1060 -69.98 17.45 22.30
N ALA A 1061 -69.25 16.38 22.57
CA ALA A 1061 -68.72 16.06 23.89
C ALA A 1061 -67.52 16.94 24.32
N THR A 1062 -67.40 17.22 25.62
CA THR A 1062 -66.20 17.82 26.23
C THR A 1062 -65.03 16.82 26.21
N LEU A 1063 -63.78 17.30 26.25
CA LEU A 1063 -62.60 16.42 26.21
C LEU A 1063 -61.95 16.34 27.60
N GLN A 1064 -61.65 15.14 28.07
CA GLN A 1064 -60.90 14.92 29.30
C GLN A 1064 -59.66 14.04 29.04
N LEU A 1065 -58.51 14.49 29.55
CA LEU A 1065 -57.25 13.77 29.45
C LEU A 1065 -57.05 12.85 30.65
N VAL A 1066 -56.69 11.60 30.39
CA VAL A 1066 -56.43 10.57 31.42
C VAL A 1066 -54.96 10.17 31.34
N PHE A 1067 -54.26 10.16 32.48
CA PHE A 1067 -52.84 9.80 32.58
C PHE A 1067 -52.73 8.58 33.54
N GLY A 1068 -52.32 7.39 33.05
CA GLY A 1068 -52.18 6.16 33.87
C GLY A 1068 -51.97 4.90 33.01
N ASN A 1069 -51.45 3.80 33.57
CA ASN A 1069 -51.13 2.55 32.84
C ASN A 1069 -52.14 1.41 33.07
N ASP A 1070 -53.19 1.67 33.82
CA ASP A 1070 -54.24 0.76 34.17
C ASP A 1070 -55.42 0.90 33.20
N ASN A 1071 -55.52 -0.05 32.25
CA ASN A 1071 -56.74 -0.31 31.47
C ASN A 1071 -57.96 -0.71 32.33
N THR A 1072 -57.90 -0.50 33.64
CA THR A 1072 -59.02 -0.62 34.55
C THR A 1072 -59.46 0.77 34.94
N THR A 1073 -60.43 1.30 34.18
CA THR A 1073 -61.42 2.23 34.69
C THR A 1073 -61.87 1.77 36.08
N THR A 1074 -61.35 2.38 37.15
CA THR A 1074 -62.12 2.46 38.41
C THR A 1074 -63.01 3.70 38.37
N ALA A 1075 -63.71 3.85 37.24
CA ALA A 1075 -65.00 4.50 37.19
C ALA A 1075 -65.89 3.72 38.16
N ILE A 1076 -66.15 4.29 39.33
CA ILE A 1076 -67.29 3.87 40.15
C ILE A 1076 -68.43 4.76 39.68
N ASP A 1077 -69.30 4.22 38.82
CA ASP A 1077 -70.41 4.96 38.21
C ASP A 1077 -71.52 5.36 39.20
N ALA A 1078 -71.48 4.88 40.45
CA ALA A 1078 -72.34 5.38 41.53
C ALA A 1078 -71.86 4.91 42.92
N ILE A 1079 -71.99 5.78 43.94
CA ILE A 1079 -71.94 5.39 45.36
C ILE A 1079 -73.32 4.82 45.72
N SER A 1080 -73.41 3.53 46.05
CA SER A 1080 -74.66 2.98 46.58
C SER A 1080 -74.98 3.61 47.95
N THR A 1081 -76.22 4.07 48.14
CA THR A 1081 -76.68 4.89 49.26
C THR A 1081 -76.80 4.14 50.60
N SER A 1082 -76.18 2.97 50.76
CA SER A 1082 -76.42 2.08 51.91
C SER A 1082 -75.34 2.09 52.99
N HIS A 1083 -74.39 3.05 52.98
CA HIS A 1083 -73.36 3.13 54.01
C HIS A 1083 -73.64 4.25 55.03
N ASN A 1084 -73.60 3.89 56.31
CA ASN A 1084 -73.91 4.76 57.43
C ASN A 1084 -72.82 5.82 57.59
N ASN A 1085 -73.23 7.06 57.90
CA ASN A 1085 -72.34 8.18 58.17
C ASN A 1085 -71.81 8.10 59.61
N ASP A 1086 -71.00 7.08 59.89
CA ASP A 1086 -70.57 6.69 61.24
C ASP A 1086 -69.10 7.04 61.56
N GLY A 1087 -68.42 7.76 60.66
CA GLY A 1087 -67.05 8.20 60.87
C GLY A 1087 -65.99 7.10 60.73
N LYS A 1088 -66.36 5.92 60.22
CA LYS A 1088 -65.43 4.80 60.00
C LYS A 1088 -64.92 4.77 58.56
N TRP A 1089 -63.88 3.97 58.33
CA TRP A 1089 -63.31 3.77 57.00
C TRP A 1089 -63.67 2.38 56.50
N TYR A 1090 -63.92 2.25 55.20
CA TYR A 1090 -64.24 0.97 54.56
C TYR A 1090 -63.38 0.76 53.32
N ASP A 1091 -62.96 -0.49 53.09
CA ASP A 1091 -62.41 -0.89 51.80
C ASP A 1091 -63.52 -1.01 50.73
N LEU A 1092 -63.13 -1.24 49.48
CA LEU A 1092 -64.05 -1.33 48.36
C LEU A 1092 -64.98 -2.55 48.39
N ASN A 1093 -64.77 -3.48 49.34
CA ASN A 1093 -65.63 -4.64 49.56
C ASN A 1093 -66.59 -4.43 50.76
N GLY A 1094 -66.63 -3.22 51.34
CA GLY A 1094 -67.51 -2.89 52.46
C GLY A 1094 -66.98 -3.37 53.82
N ARG A 1095 -65.69 -3.70 53.92
CA ARG A 1095 -65.06 -4.15 55.17
C ARG A 1095 -64.50 -2.95 55.93
N GLU A 1096 -64.83 -2.83 57.22
CA GLU A 1096 -64.35 -1.74 58.08
C GLU A 1096 -62.82 -1.83 58.29
N ILE A 1097 -62.15 -0.69 58.15
CA ILE A 1097 -60.70 -0.49 58.28
C ILE A 1097 -60.46 0.57 59.36
N ASN A 1098 -59.61 0.26 60.35
CA ASN A 1098 -59.37 1.19 61.46
C ASN A 1098 -58.25 2.20 61.16
N TYR A 1099 -57.26 1.81 60.35
CA TYR A 1099 -56.07 2.60 60.06
C TYR A 1099 -55.68 2.46 58.58
N PRO A 1100 -56.37 3.15 57.67
CA PRO A 1100 -55.99 3.17 56.26
C PRO A 1100 -54.59 3.81 56.12
N GLN A 1101 -53.71 3.16 55.36
CA GLN A 1101 -52.34 3.63 55.13
C GLN A 1101 -52.02 3.87 53.64
N HIS A 1102 -52.53 3.04 52.74
CA HIS A 1102 -52.37 3.21 51.28
C HIS A 1102 -53.53 2.49 50.58
N GLY A 1103 -54.25 3.19 49.69
CA GLY A 1103 -55.34 2.62 48.88
C GLY A 1103 -56.55 3.53 48.73
N VAL A 1104 -57.60 3.01 48.10
CA VAL A 1104 -58.89 3.68 47.91
C VAL A 1104 -59.88 3.19 48.96
N PHE A 1105 -60.46 4.13 49.71
CA PHE A 1105 -61.38 3.85 50.80
C PHE A 1105 -62.67 4.65 50.68
N VAL A 1106 -63.70 4.23 51.40
CA VAL A 1106 -64.93 4.99 51.61
C VAL A 1106 -64.96 5.52 53.04
N HIS A 1107 -65.14 6.82 53.21
CA HIS A 1107 -65.28 7.48 54.51
C HIS A 1107 -66.33 8.58 54.43
N ASN A 1108 -67.33 8.55 55.32
CA ASN A 1108 -68.46 9.50 55.34
C ASN A 1108 -69.11 9.70 53.96
N ASN A 1109 -69.38 8.59 53.26
CA ASN A 1109 -69.97 8.56 51.91
C ASN A 1109 -69.16 9.31 50.84
N LYS A 1110 -67.85 9.47 51.05
CA LYS A 1110 -66.92 10.01 50.05
C LYS A 1110 -65.84 8.98 49.75
N LYS A 1111 -65.46 8.89 48.47
CA LYS A 1111 -64.25 8.19 48.03
C LYS A 1111 -63.05 9.00 48.53
N VAL A 1112 -62.19 8.36 49.30
CA VAL A 1112 -60.97 8.97 49.82
C VAL A 1112 -59.79 8.12 49.38
N ILE A 1113 -58.83 8.76 48.72
CA ILE A 1113 -57.61 8.12 48.24
C ILE A 1113 -56.50 8.48 49.23
N MET A 1114 -55.94 7.46 49.90
CA MET A 1114 -54.73 7.61 50.69
C MET A 1114 -53.55 7.16 49.85
N LYS A 1115 -52.69 8.13 49.51
CA LYS A 1115 -51.44 7.92 48.76
C LYS A 1115 -50.28 7.62 49.69
#